data_AF-A0A940W0J3-F1
#
_entry.id   AF-A0A940W0J3-F1
#
_cell.length_a   1.000
_cell.length_b   1.000
_cell.length_c   1.000
_cell.angle_alpha   90.00
_cell.angle_beta   90.00
_cell.angle_gamma   90.00
#
_symmetry.space_group_name_H-M   'P 1'
#
loop_
_entity.id
_entity.type
_entity.pdbx_description
1 polymer ?
#
loop_
_entity_poly.entity_id
_entity_poly.type
_entity_poly.pdbx_seq_one_letter_code
_entity_poly.pdbx_strand_id
1 'polypeptide(L)'
;MERDYLLEIGCEEIPAGFVGPALWFGGQQFEETLRKNRLSFRKVDIYGTPRRLTYIIRGLAELQEASRETVLGPPRSVGFDASGKPTKAALGFAKSQGVGVSALAVFPTDRGEYLGFVREEAARPVGEILPKIAADFLPAIPFKKSMRWADLDVRFARPVHWIVSLYGTEVLPFRFGNVEAGRTTFGHRFLAPAAIPLPSTDVYFDRLAEAKVFVDLEVRKEKIRAGIREVEKRTGMKWVEDEPLVETVANLVEFPVVLMGRFEEKYLSLPREVLVTSMRNNQKYFVLEDEMGGLFPGFAFVSNMVVPDYGVVVAGNERVLRARLSDAEFYYWDDLKKPLFDRTEALKKVLFQADMGTYWEKVERMADIASYVASFGFPAKAKDCHRAAFLSKSDLTTGVIKEFPELQGVMGRHYAEKTGETAEVAQSVYEHYLPKGQSDDLPATDVGVAVSVADKIDMVCGCFGVGLIPTGTADPYGLRRHTLGILSILEARKLRIPLEGLVDLSLAVLAAKLKHPAEEVRRKVMEFIAARYLNLRVSQGVPADLVEAVLAAGLTDVVDLRAKLDALVSFRSDAAFEPLAEVFKRAINITKAYDGPLAVSPMLFEHDEERALHKAASGVAGRVAAAAKDGRYPEAFREMAALQPLVSAFFEKVLVMAKDETVRNNRLALLKGLSAAFSAVADFSKIGSAGQPKPA
;
A
#
# COMPACT_ATOMS: atom_id res chain seq x y z
N MET A 1 -40.08 17.14 -11.87
CA MET A 1 -39.41 18.16 -11.02
C MET A 1 -38.17 17.53 -10.38
N GLU A 2 -37.18 18.30 -9.98
CA GLU A 2 -36.01 17.81 -9.21
C GLU A 2 -36.15 18.27 -7.77
N ARG A 3 -35.88 17.39 -6.81
CA ARG A 3 -35.87 17.70 -5.36
C ARG A 3 -34.67 17.04 -4.71
N ASP A 4 -34.25 17.54 -3.55
CA ASP A 4 -33.18 16.90 -2.79
C ASP A 4 -33.74 15.74 -1.94
N TYR A 5 -32.94 14.69 -1.77
CA TYR A 5 -33.22 13.60 -0.81
C TYR A 5 -32.20 13.60 0.31
N LEU A 6 -32.66 13.71 1.55
CA LEU A 6 -31.87 13.63 2.77
C LEU A 6 -32.01 12.24 3.40
N LEU A 7 -30.89 11.54 3.54
CA LEU A 7 -30.73 10.36 4.37
C LEU A 7 -29.77 10.66 5.52
N GLU A 8 -30.30 10.75 6.75
CA GLU A 8 -29.48 10.81 7.97
C GLU A 8 -29.60 9.50 8.73
N ILE A 9 -28.47 8.96 9.17
CA ILE A 9 -28.38 7.76 10.00
C ILE A 9 -27.76 8.16 11.34
N GLY A 10 -28.58 8.28 12.38
CA GLY A 10 -28.15 8.67 13.72
C GLY A 10 -27.89 7.49 14.63
N CYS A 11 -26.75 7.46 15.32
CA CYS A 11 -26.27 6.31 16.08
C CYS A 11 -25.51 6.70 17.36
N GLU A 12 -25.07 5.69 18.12
CA GLU A 12 -24.04 5.88 19.15
C GLU A 12 -22.69 6.26 18.53
N GLU A 13 -21.76 6.74 19.35
CA GLU A 13 -20.47 7.28 18.90
C GLU A 13 -19.62 6.28 18.09
N ILE A 14 -19.50 6.58 16.80
CA ILE A 14 -18.62 5.97 15.82
C ILE A 14 -17.17 6.42 16.14
N PRO A 15 -16.19 5.50 16.17
CA PRO A 15 -14.79 5.89 16.28
C PRO A 15 -14.39 6.89 15.20
N ALA A 16 -13.66 7.95 15.56
CA ALA A 16 -13.31 9.05 14.64
C ALA A 16 -12.73 8.58 13.30
N GLY A 17 -11.80 7.61 13.34
CA GLY A 17 -11.18 7.05 12.14
C GLY A 17 -12.10 6.21 11.24
N PHE A 18 -13.36 5.97 11.62
CA PHE A 18 -14.34 5.24 10.81
C PHE A 18 -15.29 6.18 10.07
N VAL A 19 -15.50 7.41 10.55
CA VAL A 19 -16.48 8.36 10.01
C VAL A 19 -16.12 8.76 8.57
N GLY A 20 -14.91 9.27 8.36
CA GLY A 20 -14.44 9.71 7.04
C GLY A 20 -14.52 8.61 5.97
N PRO A 21 -13.93 7.41 6.20
CA PRO A 21 -14.04 6.30 5.26
C PRO A 21 -15.49 5.87 5.00
N ALA A 22 -16.34 5.78 6.03
CA ALA A 22 -17.73 5.40 5.87
C ALA A 22 -18.48 6.39 4.98
N LEU A 23 -18.29 7.69 5.17
CA LEU A 23 -18.89 8.74 4.34
C LEU A 23 -18.39 8.69 2.90
N TRP A 24 -17.08 8.57 2.70
CA TRP A 24 -16.48 8.62 1.36
C TRP A 24 -16.85 7.40 0.52
N PHE A 25 -16.57 6.19 1.03
CA PHE A 25 -16.89 4.96 0.31
C PHE A 25 -18.40 4.72 0.24
N GLY A 26 -19.14 5.03 1.32
CA GLY A 26 -20.60 4.96 1.33
C GLY A 26 -21.21 5.89 0.31
N GLY A 27 -20.71 7.12 0.18
CA GLY A 27 -21.17 8.09 -0.82
C GLY A 27 -21.00 7.56 -2.24
N GLN A 28 -19.81 7.04 -2.57
CA GLN A 28 -19.53 6.42 -3.87
C GLN A 28 -20.44 5.23 -4.16
N GLN A 29 -20.60 4.33 -3.18
CA GLN A 29 -21.46 3.16 -3.33
C GLN A 29 -22.93 3.56 -3.52
N PHE A 30 -23.39 4.58 -2.81
CA PHE A 30 -24.75 5.07 -2.94
C PHE A 30 -24.95 5.68 -4.33
N GLU A 31 -24.01 6.50 -4.79
CA GLU A 31 -23.99 7.09 -6.13
C GLU A 31 -24.03 6.05 -7.25
N GLU A 32 -23.20 5.00 -7.16
CA GLU A 32 -23.22 3.86 -8.08
C GLU A 32 -24.57 3.14 -8.06
N THR A 33 -25.15 2.96 -6.88
CA THR A 33 -26.43 2.25 -6.72
C THR A 33 -27.57 3.05 -7.33
N LEU A 34 -27.60 4.37 -7.16
CA LEU A 34 -28.58 5.25 -7.78
C LEU A 34 -28.48 5.18 -9.32
N ARG A 35 -27.27 5.23 -9.88
CA ARG A 35 -27.03 5.09 -11.33
C ARG A 35 -27.45 3.73 -11.88
N LYS A 36 -27.10 2.64 -11.19
CA LYS A 36 -27.54 1.28 -11.56
C LYS A 36 -29.06 1.16 -11.58
N ASN A 37 -29.73 1.91 -10.71
CA ASN A 37 -31.19 2.02 -10.68
C ASN A 37 -31.71 3.16 -11.56
N ARG A 38 -30.96 3.69 -12.53
CA ARG A 38 -31.43 4.67 -13.54
C ARG A 38 -32.10 5.91 -12.92
N LEU A 39 -31.64 6.30 -11.72
CA LEU A 39 -32.08 7.52 -11.07
C LEU A 39 -31.19 8.66 -11.53
N SER A 40 -31.80 9.72 -12.06
CA SER A 40 -31.11 10.93 -12.47
C SER A 40 -30.96 11.87 -11.28
N PHE A 41 -29.73 12.32 -11.02
CA PHE A 41 -29.37 13.23 -9.93
C PHE A 41 -28.08 13.97 -10.27
N ARG A 42 -27.80 15.06 -9.55
CA ARG A 42 -26.61 15.89 -9.79
C ARG A 42 -25.35 15.36 -9.10
N LYS A 43 -25.45 15.11 -7.79
CA LYS A 43 -24.36 14.59 -6.94
C LYS A 43 -24.92 14.06 -5.62
N VAL A 44 -24.09 13.33 -4.88
CA VAL A 44 -24.34 12.95 -3.49
C VAL A 44 -23.38 13.73 -2.61
N ASP A 45 -23.91 14.65 -1.79
CA ASP A 45 -23.13 15.34 -0.77
C ASP A 45 -23.07 14.47 0.49
N ILE A 46 -21.90 14.45 1.13
CA ILE A 46 -21.64 13.65 2.33
C ILE A 46 -21.33 14.56 3.52
N TYR A 47 -21.98 14.29 4.65
CA TYR A 47 -21.76 15.00 5.90
C TYR A 47 -21.84 14.01 7.06
N GLY A 48 -21.22 14.30 8.19
CA GLY A 48 -21.35 13.40 9.32
C GLY A 48 -20.56 13.84 10.52
N THR A 49 -20.94 13.33 11.68
CA THR A 49 -20.32 13.60 12.97
C THR A 49 -19.99 12.27 13.66
N PRO A 50 -19.42 12.24 14.88
CA PRO A 50 -19.23 10.98 15.60
C PRO A 50 -20.54 10.19 15.77
N ARG A 51 -21.70 10.83 15.67
CA ARG A 51 -23.01 10.22 15.95
C ARG A 51 -23.96 10.16 14.78
N ARG A 52 -23.55 10.62 13.59
CA ARG A 52 -24.42 10.60 12.42
C ARG A 52 -23.64 10.49 11.12
N LEU A 53 -24.18 9.74 10.17
CA LEU A 53 -23.75 9.74 8.78
C LEU A 53 -24.89 10.29 7.93
N THR A 54 -24.60 11.22 7.03
CA THR A 54 -25.61 11.93 6.24
C THR A 54 -25.22 11.93 4.77
N TYR A 55 -26.17 11.56 3.93
CA TYR A 55 -26.06 11.56 2.49
C TYR A 55 -27.19 12.39 1.92
N ILE A 56 -26.88 13.41 1.14
CA ILE A 56 -27.86 14.27 0.48
C ILE A 56 -27.73 14.11 -1.03
N ILE A 57 -28.72 13.48 -1.66
CA ILE A 57 -28.80 13.39 -3.12
C ILE A 57 -29.35 14.71 -3.63
N ARG A 58 -28.53 15.46 -4.38
CA ARG A 58 -28.90 16.76 -4.93
C ARG A 58 -29.59 16.64 -6.27
N GLY A 59 -30.72 17.33 -6.43
CA GLY A 59 -31.45 17.41 -7.69
C GLY A 59 -31.91 16.04 -8.20
N LEU A 60 -32.44 15.20 -7.32
CA LEU A 60 -32.97 13.89 -7.68
C LEU A 60 -34.29 14.06 -8.44
N ALA A 61 -34.40 13.43 -9.60
CA ALA A 61 -35.62 13.44 -10.41
C ALA A 61 -36.76 12.68 -9.71
N GLU A 62 -38.01 13.04 -9.99
CA GLU A 62 -39.18 12.35 -9.43
C GLU A 62 -39.45 10.96 -10.01
N LEU A 63 -38.93 10.71 -11.21
CA LEU A 63 -39.10 9.46 -11.93
C LEU A 63 -37.74 8.86 -12.28
N GLN A 64 -37.64 7.55 -12.14
CA GLN A 64 -36.58 6.75 -12.75
C GLN A 64 -36.67 6.86 -14.28
N GLU A 65 -35.54 6.93 -14.97
CA GLU A 65 -35.53 6.94 -16.44
C GLU A 65 -36.06 5.61 -17.00
N ALA A 66 -36.96 5.66 -17.98
CA ALA A 66 -37.40 4.47 -18.69
C ALA A 66 -36.23 3.83 -19.46
N SER A 67 -36.20 2.51 -19.55
CA SER A 67 -35.17 1.79 -20.31
C SER A 67 -35.82 0.97 -21.41
N ARG A 68 -35.07 0.85 -22.51
CA ARG A 68 -35.41 0.03 -23.66
C ARG A 68 -34.15 -0.74 -24.04
N GLU A 69 -34.08 -2.00 -23.66
CA GLU A 69 -32.92 -2.85 -23.90
C GLU A 69 -33.29 -3.97 -24.86
N THR A 70 -32.43 -4.26 -25.83
CA THR A 70 -32.59 -5.44 -26.69
C THR A 70 -31.85 -6.61 -26.06
N VAL A 71 -32.59 -7.61 -25.57
CA VAL A 71 -32.01 -8.82 -24.99
C VAL A 71 -31.89 -9.86 -26.09
N LEU A 72 -30.65 -10.17 -26.48
CA LEU A 72 -30.34 -11.17 -27.48
C LEU A 72 -30.28 -12.58 -26.87
N GLY A 73 -30.83 -13.54 -27.61
CA GLY A 73 -30.92 -14.95 -27.28
C GLY A 73 -30.08 -15.82 -28.22
N PRO A 74 -30.55 -17.01 -28.63
CA PRO A 74 -29.79 -17.87 -29.54
C PRO A 74 -29.78 -17.33 -30.98
N PRO A 75 -28.78 -17.71 -31.82
CA PRO A 75 -28.80 -17.45 -33.26
C PRO A 75 -30.11 -17.94 -33.87
N ARG A 76 -30.62 -17.23 -34.89
CA ARG A 76 -31.87 -17.60 -35.58
C ARG A 76 -31.86 -19.05 -36.06
N SER A 77 -30.72 -19.51 -36.61
CA SER A 77 -30.52 -20.87 -37.11
C SER A 77 -30.65 -21.96 -36.04
N VAL A 78 -30.45 -21.60 -34.77
CA VAL A 78 -30.58 -22.49 -33.62
C VAL A 78 -31.95 -22.34 -32.95
N GLY A 79 -32.55 -21.15 -33.03
CA GLY A 79 -33.83 -20.83 -32.41
C GLY A 79 -35.07 -21.28 -33.19
N PHE A 80 -34.98 -21.40 -34.52
CA PHE A 80 -36.04 -21.91 -35.37
C PHE A 80 -35.55 -23.08 -36.23
N ASP A 81 -36.39 -24.11 -36.38
CA ASP A 81 -36.10 -25.21 -37.29
C ASP A 81 -36.39 -24.86 -38.76
N ALA A 82 -36.07 -25.77 -39.69
CA ALA A 82 -36.26 -25.58 -41.13
C ALA A 82 -37.74 -25.39 -41.54
N SER A 83 -38.70 -25.71 -40.65
CA SER A 83 -40.14 -25.50 -40.86
C SER A 83 -40.64 -24.19 -40.24
N GLY A 84 -39.75 -23.38 -39.65
CA GLY A 84 -40.09 -22.13 -38.97
C GLY A 84 -40.68 -22.32 -37.58
N LYS A 85 -40.63 -23.53 -36.99
CA LYS A 85 -41.13 -23.78 -35.63
C LYS A 85 -40.07 -23.48 -34.57
N PRO A 86 -40.44 -22.92 -33.40
CA PRO A 86 -39.48 -22.63 -32.34
C PRO A 86 -38.85 -23.90 -31.80
N THR A 87 -37.52 -23.93 -31.70
CA THR A 87 -36.80 -25.05 -31.10
C THR A 87 -36.82 -24.97 -29.57
N LYS A 88 -36.31 -26.01 -28.90
CA LYS A 88 -36.11 -26.00 -27.44
C LYS A 88 -35.24 -24.82 -26.98
N ALA A 89 -34.32 -24.33 -27.82
CA ALA A 89 -33.46 -23.20 -27.48
C ALA A 89 -34.26 -21.88 -27.40
N ALA A 90 -35.13 -21.61 -28.38
CA ALA A 90 -36.00 -20.43 -28.35
C ALA A 90 -37.04 -20.50 -27.22
N LEU A 91 -37.64 -21.68 -26.99
CA LEU A 91 -38.58 -21.91 -25.89
C LEU A 91 -37.91 -21.73 -24.51
N GLY A 92 -36.70 -22.26 -24.34
CA GLY A 92 -35.93 -22.14 -23.11
C GLY A 92 -35.50 -20.69 -22.84
N PHE A 93 -35.08 -19.96 -23.87
CA PHE A 93 -34.73 -18.54 -23.78
C PHE A 93 -35.94 -17.67 -23.43
N ALA A 94 -37.06 -17.83 -24.14
CA ALA A 94 -38.29 -17.08 -23.83
C ALA A 94 -38.74 -17.32 -22.38
N LYS A 95 -38.72 -18.59 -21.94
CA LYS A 95 -39.06 -18.97 -20.56
C LYS A 95 -38.12 -18.36 -19.52
N SER A 96 -36.80 -18.35 -19.76
CA SER A 96 -35.84 -17.77 -18.80
C SER A 96 -35.96 -16.26 -18.68
N GLN A 97 -36.48 -15.59 -19.71
CA GLN A 97 -36.75 -14.15 -19.73
C GLN A 97 -38.19 -13.79 -19.34
N GLY A 98 -39.03 -14.78 -19.02
CA GLY A 98 -40.42 -14.55 -18.59
C GLY A 98 -41.36 -14.06 -19.71
N VAL A 99 -40.97 -14.19 -20.98
CA VAL A 99 -41.76 -13.75 -22.14
C VAL A 99 -42.28 -14.95 -22.95
N GLY A 100 -43.34 -14.74 -23.73
CA GLY A 100 -43.79 -15.72 -24.72
C GLY A 100 -42.84 -15.80 -25.91
N VAL A 101 -42.71 -16.97 -26.53
CA VAL A 101 -41.90 -17.12 -27.78
C VAL A 101 -42.39 -16.21 -28.90
N SER A 102 -43.69 -15.89 -28.92
CA SER A 102 -44.29 -14.93 -29.85
C SER A 102 -43.77 -13.50 -29.69
N ALA A 103 -43.14 -13.15 -28.56
CA ALA A 103 -42.53 -11.85 -28.34
C ALA A 103 -41.09 -11.76 -28.88
N LEU A 104 -40.52 -12.87 -29.35
CA LEU A 104 -39.17 -12.89 -29.92
C LEU A 104 -39.19 -12.38 -31.37
N ALA A 105 -38.31 -11.44 -31.67
CA ALA A 105 -38.03 -10.93 -33.01
C ALA A 105 -36.59 -11.25 -33.42
N VAL A 106 -36.30 -11.16 -34.72
CA VAL A 106 -34.94 -11.34 -35.26
C VAL A 106 -34.24 -9.98 -35.27
N PHE A 107 -33.06 -9.91 -34.67
CA PHE A 107 -32.20 -8.74 -34.63
C PHE A 107 -30.89 -9.01 -35.40
N PRO A 108 -30.49 -8.11 -36.31
CA PRO A 108 -29.21 -8.20 -36.99
C PRO A 108 -28.07 -7.81 -36.03
N THR A 109 -27.00 -8.60 -36.02
CA THR A 109 -25.78 -8.33 -35.24
C THR A 109 -24.55 -8.56 -36.12
N ASP A 110 -23.38 -8.06 -35.71
CA ASP A 110 -22.11 -8.29 -36.41
C ASP A 110 -21.73 -9.79 -36.51
N ARG A 111 -22.38 -10.66 -35.72
CA ARG A 111 -22.18 -12.11 -35.70
C ARG A 111 -23.31 -12.89 -36.38
N GLY A 112 -24.22 -12.20 -37.06
CA GLY A 112 -25.37 -12.80 -37.78
C GLY A 112 -26.73 -12.44 -37.17
N GLU A 113 -27.78 -13.12 -37.63
CA GLU A 113 -29.15 -12.93 -37.15
C GLU A 113 -29.42 -13.68 -35.84
N TYR A 114 -29.87 -12.96 -34.82
CA TYR A 114 -30.16 -13.50 -33.50
C TYR A 114 -31.63 -13.33 -33.14
N LEU A 115 -32.20 -14.29 -32.40
CA LEU A 115 -33.49 -14.06 -31.75
C LEU A 115 -33.28 -13.17 -30.55
N GLY A 116 -34.23 -12.30 -30.26
CA GLY A 116 -34.21 -11.47 -29.06
C GLY A 116 -35.57 -10.84 -28.82
N PHE A 117 -35.68 -9.99 -27.81
CA PHE A 117 -36.85 -9.13 -27.63
C PHE A 117 -36.42 -7.79 -27.06
N VAL A 118 -37.27 -6.79 -27.22
CA VAL A 118 -37.07 -5.49 -26.58
C VAL A 118 -37.73 -5.54 -25.20
N ARG A 119 -36.92 -5.42 -24.16
CA ARG A 119 -37.38 -5.23 -22.79
C ARG A 119 -37.55 -3.74 -22.54
N GLU A 120 -38.80 -3.31 -22.38
CA GLU A 120 -39.16 -1.96 -21.98
C GLU A 120 -39.49 -1.96 -20.49
N GLU A 121 -38.73 -1.19 -19.70
CA GLU A 121 -39.05 -0.93 -18.30
C GLU A 121 -39.52 0.51 -18.17
N ALA A 122 -40.82 0.67 -17.86
CA ALA A 122 -41.43 1.97 -17.65
C ALA A 122 -40.76 2.74 -16.52
N ALA A 123 -40.78 4.07 -16.63
CA ALA A 123 -40.38 4.97 -15.56
C ALA A 123 -41.23 4.72 -14.31
N ARG A 124 -40.59 4.68 -13.14
CA ARG A 124 -41.27 4.49 -11.85
C ARG A 124 -41.02 5.69 -10.93
N PRO A 125 -41.99 6.06 -10.07
CA PRO A 125 -41.78 7.09 -9.05
C PRO A 125 -40.64 6.74 -8.10
N VAL A 126 -39.79 7.72 -7.80
CA VAL A 126 -38.68 7.54 -6.84
C VAL A 126 -39.17 7.11 -5.46
N GLY A 127 -40.35 7.58 -5.04
CA GLY A 127 -40.97 7.16 -3.78
C GLY A 127 -41.24 5.64 -3.68
N GLU A 128 -41.33 4.93 -4.80
CA GLU A 128 -41.49 3.46 -4.79
C GLU A 128 -40.17 2.69 -4.78
N ILE A 129 -39.06 3.34 -5.19
CA ILE A 129 -37.78 2.67 -5.44
C ILE A 129 -36.78 3.01 -4.33
N LEU A 130 -36.66 4.29 -4.00
CA LEU A 130 -35.64 4.80 -3.11
C LEU A 130 -35.72 4.26 -1.68
N PRO A 131 -36.90 4.01 -1.07
CA PRO A 131 -36.96 3.39 0.26
C PRO A 131 -36.21 2.05 0.34
N LYS A 132 -36.36 1.21 -0.69
CA LYS A 132 -35.66 -0.07 -0.76
C LYS A 132 -34.16 0.12 -0.96
N ILE A 133 -33.77 1.01 -1.87
CA ILE A 133 -32.34 1.33 -2.10
C ILE A 133 -31.70 1.82 -0.80
N ALA A 134 -32.34 2.73 -0.08
CA ALA A 134 -31.83 3.26 1.18
C ALA A 134 -31.70 2.15 2.24
N ALA A 135 -32.72 1.30 2.39
CA ALA A 135 -32.68 0.17 3.32
C ALA A 135 -31.53 -0.81 3.02
N ASP A 136 -31.31 -1.14 1.75
CA ASP A 136 -30.25 -2.05 1.29
C ASP A 136 -28.85 -1.39 1.37
N PHE A 137 -28.78 -0.06 1.31
CA PHE A 137 -27.54 0.71 1.40
C PHE A 137 -26.94 0.73 2.81
N LEU A 138 -27.76 0.91 3.86
CA LEU A 138 -27.29 1.00 5.25
C LEU A 138 -26.34 -0.14 5.68
N PRO A 139 -26.66 -1.44 5.48
CA PRO A 139 -25.77 -2.53 5.84
C PRO A 139 -24.55 -2.66 4.92
N ALA A 140 -24.56 -2.00 3.76
CA ALA A 140 -23.50 -2.07 2.77
C ALA A 140 -22.37 -1.05 3.03
N ILE A 141 -22.59 -0.07 3.91
CA ILE A 141 -21.58 0.92 4.30
C ILE A 141 -20.35 0.22 4.88
N PRO A 142 -19.14 0.46 4.33
CA PRO A 142 -17.96 -0.26 4.75
C PRO A 142 -17.43 0.27 6.08
N PHE A 143 -17.29 -0.65 7.04
CA PHE A 143 -16.65 -0.37 8.32
C PHE A 143 -15.52 -1.37 8.57
N LYS A 144 -14.41 -0.90 9.15
CA LYS A 144 -13.29 -1.77 9.57
C LYS A 144 -13.75 -2.83 10.57
N LYS A 145 -14.76 -2.51 11.39
CA LYS A 145 -15.41 -3.44 12.31
C LYS A 145 -16.89 -3.08 12.43
N SER A 146 -17.76 -4.08 12.26
CA SER A 146 -19.21 -3.98 12.44
C SER A 146 -19.66 -4.79 13.65
N MET A 147 -20.76 -4.38 14.27
CA MET A 147 -21.44 -5.10 15.36
C MET A 147 -22.74 -5.72 14.84
N ARG A 148 -23.05 -6.95 15.27
CA ARG A 148 -24.40 -7.53 15.12
C ARG A 148 -25.28 -7.05 16.28
N TRP A 149 -26.50 -6.65 16.00
CA TRP A 149 -27.38 -6.06 17.01
C TRP A 149 -28.28 -7.10 17.66
N ALA A 150 -27.94 -7.50 18.88
CA ALA A 150 -28.71 -8.45 19.68
C ALA A 150 -29.15 -9.67 18.85
N ASP A 151 -30.46 -9.93 18.78
CA ASP A 151 -31.13 -10.99 18.03
C ASP A 151 -31.49 -10.59 16.58
N LEU A 152 -31.28 -9.34 16.18
CA LEU A 152 -31.52 -8.87 14.81
C LEU A 152 -30.41 -9.33 13.85
N ASP A 153 -30.79 -9.60 12.60
CA ASP A 153 -29.85 -9.91 11.52
C ASP A 153 -29.34 -8.63 10.82
N VAL A 154 -28.94 -7.65 11.63
CA VAL A 154 -28.49 -6.34 11.17
C VAL A 154 -27.07 -6.07 11.65
N ARG A 155 -26.24 -5.52 10.77
CA ARG A 155 -24.86 -5.13 11.06
C ARG A 155 -24.64 -3.66 10.74
N PHE A 156 -23.97 -2.96 11.66
CA PHE A 156 -23.56 -1.56 11.50
C PHE A 156 -22.38 -1.26 12.43
N ALA A 157 -21.70 -0.11 12.28
CA ALA A 157 -20.60 0.28 13.16
C ALA A 157 -21.01 0.39 14.64
N ARG A 158 -22.19 0.97 14.89
CA ARG A 158 -22.78 1.25 16.20
C ARG A 158 -24.31 1.14 16.14
N PRO A 159 -25.01 0.94 17.27
CA PRO A 159 -26.47 0.98 17.29
C PRO A 159 -27.04 2.27 16.69
N VAL A 160 -27.96 2.16 15.72
CA VAL A 160 -28.72 3.29 15.16
C VAL A 160 -29.93 3.55 16.05
N HIS A 161 -30.22 4.82 16.26
CA HIS A 161 -31.32 5.29 17.10
C HIS A 161 -32.41 6.02 16.30
N TRP A 162 -32.05 6.72 15.22
CA TRP A 162 -33.01 7.38 14.34
C TRP A 162 -32.51 7.38 12.90
N ILE A 163 -33.46 7.46 11.97
CA ILE A 163 -33.17 7.61 10.55
C ILE A 163 -34.07 8.73 10.01
N VAL A 164 -33.49 9.71 9.33
CA VAL A 164 -34.24 10.69 8.53
C VAL A 164 -34.22 10.23 7.08
N SER A 165 -35.38 10.19 6.43
CA SER A 165 -35.54 9.86 5.01
C SER A 165 -36.57 10.81 4.40
N LEU A 166 -36.09 11.91 3.83
CA LEU A 166 -36.91 13.02 3.32
C LEU A 166 -36.59 13.34 1.87
N TYR A 167 -37.60 13.34 1.00
CA TYR A 167 -37.51 13.79 -0.39
C TYR A 167 -38.25 15.13 -0.56
N GLY A 168 -37.50 16.24 -0.50
CA GLY A 168 -38.06 17.56 -0.27
C GLY A 168 -38.78 17.63 1.08
N THR A 169 -40.12 17.65 1.05
CA THR A 169 -40.98 17.66 2.25
C THR A 169 -41.60 16.30 2.58
N GLU A 170 -41.43 15.32 1.68
CA GLU A 170 -42.10 14.03 1.73
C GLU A 170 -41.26 13.01 2.50
N VAL A 171 -41.86 12.26 3.42
CA VAL A 171 -41.17 11.16 4.11
C VAL A 171 -41.21 9.94 3.21
N LEU A 172 -40.04 9.35 2.94
CA LEU A 172 -39.93 8.07 2.23
C LEU A 172 -39.66 6.95 3.25
N PRO A 173 -40.69 6.21 3.69
CA PRO A 173 -40.56 5.33 4.84
C PRO A 173 -39.85 4.03 4.49
N PHE A 174 -38.94 3.60 5.36
CA PHE A 174 -38.39 2.25 5.37
C PHE A 174 -37.97 1.89 6.80
N ARG A 175 -37.59 0.63 7.02
CA ARG A 175 -37.11 0.14 8.31
C ARG A 175 -35.70 -0.42 8.21
N PHE A 176 -34.92 -0.22 9.27
CA PHE A 176 -33.62 -0.83 9.46
C PHE A 176 -33.55 -1.41 10.87
N GLY A 177 -33.57 -2.74 10.98
CA GLY A 177 -33.79 -3.41 12.27
C GLY A 177 -35.12 -2.98 12.88
N ASN A 178 -35.05 -2.42 14.09
CA ASN A 178 -36.21 -1.90 14.83
C ASN A 178 -36.42 -0.38 14.68
N VAL A 179 -35.64 0.30 13.82
CA VAL A 179 -35.74 1.75 13.61
C VAL A 179 -36.54 2.04 12.34
N GLU A 180 -37.54 2.91 12.45
CA GLU A 180 -38.33 3.39 11.32
C GLU A 180 -37.84 4.76 10.85
N ALA A 181 -37.61 4.89 9.55
CA ALA A 181 -37.18 6.15 8.96
C ALA A 181 -38.32 7.16 8.91
N GLY A 182 -38.02 8.40 9.29
CA GLY A 182 -39.01 9.47 9.39
C GLY A 182 -38.41 10.84 9.08
N ARG A 183 -38.93 11.87 9.76
CA ARG A 183 -38.50 13.27 9.61
C ARG A 183 -37.79 13.84 10.83
N THR A 184 -37.59 13.03 11.86
CA THR A 184 -37.12 13.50 13.16
C THR A 184 -35.62 13.29 13.27
N THR A 185 -34.89 14.39 13.50
CA THR A 185 -33.47 14.38 13.86
C THR A 185 -33.30 14.80 15.32
N PHE A 186 -32.05 14.82 15.79
CA PHE A 186 -31.68 15.20 17.14
C PHE A 186 -30.45 16.11 17.12
N GLY A 187 -30.44 17.10 18.03
CA GLY A 187 -29.30 17.98 18.26
C GLY A 187 -28.19 17.30 19.05
N HIS A 188 -27.36 18.13 19.69
CA HIS A 188 -26.28 17.66 20.54
C HIS A 188 -26.82 16.87 21.74
N ARG A 189 -26.26 15.69 22.04
CA ARG A 189 -26.75 14.76 23.10
C ARG A 189 -27.06 15.45 24.42
N PHE A 190 -26.23 16.41 24.81
CA PHE A 190 -26.31 17.04 26.12
C PHE A 190 -26.77 18.50 26.06
N LEU A 191 -26.55 19.20 24.93
CA LEU A 191 -26.84 20.64 24.83
C LEU A 191 -28.21 20.89 24.20
N ALA A 192 -28.73 19.95 23.40
CA ALA A 192 -30.04 20.02 22.77
C ALA A 192 -30.60 18.61 22.49
N PRO A 193 -30.94 17.82 23.53
CA PRO A 193 -31.36 16.42 23.38
C PRO A 193 -32.77 16.23 22.80
N ALA A 194 -33.55 17.30 22.68
CA ALA A 194 -34.94 17.22 22.23
C ALA A 194 -35.02 16.76 20.77
N ALA A 195 -36.08 16.02 20.45
CA ALA A 195 -36.41 15.63 19.08
C ALA A 195 -36.73 16.86 18.22
N ILE A 196 -36.19 16.89 16.99
CA ILE A 196 -36.33 18.01 16.06
C ILE A 196 -37.02 17.50 14.78
N PRO A 197 -38.31 17.81 14.57
CA PRO A 197 -38.97 17.50 13.31
C PRO A 197 -38.43 18.41 12.20
N LEU A 198 -38.10 17.82 11.06
CA LEU A 198 -37.67 18.51 9.86
C LEU A 198 -38.86 18.65 8.89
N PRO A 199 -39.33 19.88 8.58
CA PRO A 199 -40.39 20.11 7.61
C PRO A 199 -39.93 19.88 6.15
N SER A 200 -38.66 20.11 5.84
CA SER A 200 -38.06 19.88 4.53
C SER A 200 -36.56 19.57 4.65
N THR A 201 -35.93 19.17 3.53
CA THR A 201 -34.47 19.00 3.42
C THR A 201 -33.70 20.30 3.64
N ASP A 202 -34.26 21.46 3.27
CA ASP A 202 -33.53 22.72 3.19
C ASP A 202 -33.15 23.29 4.56
N VAL A 203 -33.95 22.99 5.58
CA VAL A 203 -33.72 23.48 6.94
C VAL A 203 -32.76 22.62 7.75
N TYR A 204 -32.26 21.51 7.19
CA TYR A 204 -31.48 20.51 7.91
C TYR A 204 -30.27 21.10 8.63
N PHE A 205 -29.45 21.88 7.91
CA PHE A 205 -28.22 22.47 8.46
C PHE A 205 -28.51 23.51 9.53
N ASP A 206 -29.47 24.40 9.28
CA ASP A 206 -29.84 25.48 10.21
C ASP A 206 -30.38 24.92 11.53
N ARG A 207 -31.28 23.93 11.43
CA ARG A 207 -31.88 23.28 12.62
C ARG A 207 -30.85 22.53 13.45
N LEU A 208 -29.88 21.88 12.83
CA LEU A 208 -28.78 21.25 13.55
C LEU A 208 -27.82 22.28 14.17
N ALA A 209 -27.50 23.36 13.46
CA ALA A 209 -26.63 24.42 13.98
C ALA A 209 -27.25 25.12 15.21
N GLU A 210 -28.56 25.43 15.15
CA GLU A 210 -29.35 25.92 16.30
C GLU A 210 -29.27 24.96 17.50
N ALA A 211 -29.37 23.66 17.21
CA ALA A 211 -29.28 22.57 18.18
C ALA A 211 -27.84 22.12 18.49
N LYS A 212 -26.86 22.99 18.26
CA LYS A 212 -25.43 22.81 18.61
C LYS A 212 -24.79 21.61 17.91
N VAL A 213 -25.04 21.43 16.62
CA VAL A 213 -24.40 20.40 15.80
C VAL A 213 -23.94 21.03 14.48
N PHE A 214 -22.64 21.04 14.24
CA PHE A 214 -22.08 21.35 12.92
C PHE A 214 -21.82 20.05 12.16
N VAL A 215 -22.75 19.66 11.29
CA VAL A 215 -22.68 18.38 10.57
C VAL A 215 -21.55 18.35 9.52
N ASP A 216 -21.18 19.51 8.99
CA ASP A 216 -20.06 19.66 8.06
C ASP A 216 -18.72 19.52 8.81
N LEU A 217 -17.88 18.61 8.32
CA LEU A 217 -16.54 18.37 8.85
C LEU A 217 -15.64 19.58 8.67
N GLU A 218 -15.68 20.25 7.51
CA GLU A 218 -14.80 21.39 7.23
C GLU A 218 -15.16 22.60 8.10
N VAL A 219 -16.45 22.80 8.39
CA VAL A 219 -16.89 23.85 9.35
C VAL A 219 -16.33 23.58 10.74
N ARG A 220 -16.33 22.33 11.21
CA ARG A 220 -15.75 21.97 12.52
C ARG A 220 -14.24 22.13 12.52
N LYS A 221 -13.55 21.68 11.48
CA LYS A 221 -12.10 21.85 11.33
C LYS A 221 -11.70 23.32 11.39
N GLU A 222 -12.41 24.19 10.66
CA GLU A 222 -12.12 25.62 10.67
C GLU A 222 -12.36 26.26 12.03
N LYS A 223 -13.43 25.87 12.74
CA LYS A 223 -13.67 26.34 14.12
C LYS A 223 -12.57 25.92 15.09
N ILE A 224 -12.03 24.69 14.93
CA ILE A 224 -10.91 24.21 15.73
C ILE A 224 -9.66 25.02 15.42
N ARG A 225 -9.30 25.21 14.14
CA ARG A 225 -8.14 26.02 13.74
C ARG A 225 -8.25 27.45 14.27
N ALA A 226 -9.40 28.09 14.08
CA ALA A 226 -9.65 29.43 14.57
C ALA A 226 -9.51 29.51 16.10
N GLY A 227 -10.07 28.55 16.83
CA GLY A 227 -9.94 28.51 18.29
C GLY A 227 -8.50 28.28 18.77
N ILE A 228 -7.70 27.47 18.07
CA ILE A 228 -6.27 27.30 18.38
C ILE A 228 -5.51 28.60 18.11
N ARG A 229 -5.80 29.29 16.99
CA ARG A 229 -5.21 30.60 16.67
C ARG A 229 -5.52 31.67 17.72
N GLU A 230 -6.68 31.62 18.36
CA GLU A 230 -6.99 32.49 19.49
C GLU A 230 -6.15 32.14 20.73
N VAL A 231 -5.82 30.86 20.95
CA VAL A 231 -4.87 30.46 22.00
C VAL A 231 -3.47 30.99 21.68
N GLU A 232 -3.01 30.91 20.42
CA GLU A 232 -1.73 31.48 19.98
C GLU A 232 -1.65 32.98 20.30
N LYS A 233 -2.66 33.76 19.89
CA LYS A 233 -2.73 35.21 20.16
C LYS A 233 -2.68 35.53 21.65
N ARG A 234 -3.34 34.74 22.49
CA ARG A 234 -3.39 34.95 23.94
C ARG A 234 -2.09 34.62 24.66
N THR A 235 -1.29 33.71 24.10
CA THR A 235 -0.10 33.15 24.76
C THR A 235 1.21 33.64 24.15
N GLY A 236 1.18 34.11 22.91
CA GLY A 236 2.36 34.37 22.10
C GLY A 236 3.04 33.11 21.58
N MET A 237 2.47 31.92 21.82
CA MET A 237 3.02 30.64 21.37
C MET A 237 2.44 30.25 20.01
N LYS A 238 3.21 29.49 19.23
CA LYS A 238 2.83 28.97 17.92
C LYS A 238 2.31 27.55 18.03
N TRP A 239 1.24 27.25 17.32
CA TRP A 239 0.71 25.91 17.16
C TRP A 239 1.62 25.10 16.24
N VAL A 240 2.00 23.91 16.71
CA VAL A 240 2.63 22.89 15.86
C VAL A 240 1.56 22.32 14.95
N GLU A 241 1.47 22.86 13.73
CA GLU A 241 0.43 22.51 12.77
C GLU A 241 0.32 20.99 12.60
N ASP A 242 -0.89 20.47 12.80
CA ASP A 242 -1.19 19.05 12.79
C ASP A 242 -2.60 18.82 12.25
N GLU A 243 -2.73 18.98 10.94
CA GLU A 243 -4.00 18.82 10.24
C GLU A 243 -4.63 17.42 10.42
N PRO A 244 -3.88 16.30 10.43
CA PRO A 244 -4.44 14.99 10.77
C PRO A 244 -5.09 14.94 12.16
N LEU A 245 -4.53 15.64 13.15
CA LEU A 245 -5.15 15.73 14.47
C LEU A 245 -6.40 16.62 14.44
N VAL A 246 -6.39 17.73 13.70
CA VAL A 246 -7.59 18.58 13.51
C VAL A 246 -8.75 17.77 12.94
N GLU A 247 -8.51 16.98 11.90
CA GLU A 247 -9.54 16.11 11.31
C GLU A 247 -10.01 15.03 12.30
N THR A 248 -9.07 14.41 13.03
CA THR A 248 -9.40 13.41 14.05
C THR A 248 -10.30 14.01 15.14
N VAL A 249 -9.93 15.18 15.67
CA VAL A 249 -10.68 15.87 16.73
C VAL A 249 -12.02 16.39 16.22
N ALA A 250 -12.09 16.90 15.00
CA ALA A 250 -13.35 17.27 14.38
C ALA A 250 -14.30 16.06 14.27
N ASN A 251 -13.78 14.85 14.03
CA ASN A 251 -14.54 13.60 14.07
C ASN A 251 -14.75 13.00 15.47
N LEU A 252 -14.37 13.69 16.54
CA LEU A 252 -14.70 13.35 17.94
C LEU A 252 -15.79 14.24 18.53
N VAL A 253 -16.12 15.36 17.88
CA VAL A 253 -17.04 16.37 18.42
C VAL A 253 -18.09 16.80 17.40
N GLU A 254 -19.25 17.24 17.88
CA GLU A 254 -20.31 17.85 17.06
C GLU A 254 -20.29 19.38 17.17
N PHE A 255 -19.81 19.91 18.30
CA PHE A 255 -19.74 21.34 18.59
C PHE A 255 -18.40 21.70 19.27
N PRO A 256 -17.36 22.03 18.49
CA PRO A 256 -16.03 22.26 19.03
C PRO A 256 -15.96 23.56 19.83
N VAL A 257 -15.47 23.47 21.06
CA VAL A 257 -15.06 24.58 21.91
C VAL A 257 -13.60 24.40 22.26
N VAL A 258 -12.72 25.25 21.72
CA VAL A 258 -11.29 25.17 21.99
C VAL A 258 -10.98 25.83 23.33
N LEU A 259 -10.29 25.11 24.19
CA LEU A 259 -9.85 25.53 25.51
C LEU A 259 -8.35 25.32 25.64
N MET A 260 -7.76 25.92 26.67
CA MET A 260 -6.33 25.82 26.96
C MET A 260 -6.14 25.29 28.37
N GLY A 261 -5.23 24.34 28.53
CA GLY A 261 -4.73 23.86 29.81
C GLY A 261 -3.23 24.06 29.95
N ARG A 262 -2.72 23.92 31.17
CA ARG A 262 -1.29 23.98 31.51
C ARG A 262 -0.84 22.75 32.28
N PHE A 263 0.46 22.51 32.25
CA PHE A 263 1.12 21.52 33.09
C PHE A 263 2.38 22.11 33.69
N GLU A 264 2.92 21.45 34.71
CA GLU A 264 4.09 21.93 35.44
C GLU A 264 5.35 21.95 34.58
N GLU A 265 6.11 23.05 34.63
CA GLU A 265 7.32 23.25 33.81
C GLU A 265 8.39 22.17 34.02
N LYS A 266 8.41 21.50 35.18
CA LYS A 266 9.33 20.39 35.45
C LYS A 266 9.28 19.29 34.38
N TYR A 267 8.11 19.08 33.77
CA TYR A 267 7.94 18.03 32.76
C TYR A 267 8.65 18.37 31.44
N LEU A 268 9.02 19.63 31.20
CA LEU A 268 9.83 20.04 30.05
C LEU A 268 11.25 19.44 30.08
N SER A 269 11.67 18.84 31.20
CA SER A 269 12.91 18.06 31.29
C SER A 269 12.83 16.69 30.61
N LEU A 270 11.62 16.21 30.32
CA LEU A 270 11.40 14.96 29.59
C LEU A 270 11.72 15.15 28.10
N PRO A 271 12.06 14.06 27.39
CA PRO A 271 12.18 14.11 25.94
C PRO A 271 10.91 14.65 25.30
N ARG A 272 11.09 15.55 24.33
CA ARG A 272 10.02 16.21 23.59
C ARG A 272 9.01 15.21 23.03
N GLU A 273 9.48 14.10 22.50
CA GLU A 273 8.67 13.05 21.87
C GLU A 273 7.74 12.36 22.86
N VAL A 274 8.14 12.24 24.13
CA VAL A 274 7.29 11.70 25.20
C VAL A 274 6.15 12.67 25.52
N LEU A 275 6.45 13.97 25.64
CA LEU A 275 5.47 15.02 25.90
C LEU A 275 4.47 15.14 24.75
N VAL A 276 4.98 15.23 23.51
CA VAL A 276 4.17 15.33 22.30
C VAL A 276 3.28 14.08 22.15
N THR A 277 3.82 12.88 22.34
CA THR A 277 3.03 11.64 22.24
C THR A 277 1.91 11.59 23.28
N SER A 278 2.22 11.94 24.54
CA SER A 278 1.25 11.99 25.62
C SER A 278 0.08 12.96 25.32
N MET A 279 0.40 14.15 24.82
CA MET A 279 -0.59 15.16 24.45
C MET A 279 -1.36 14.77 23.18
N ARG A 280 -0.64 14.54 22.08
CA ARG A 280 -1.18 14.36 20.73
C ARG A 280 -1.85 13.00 20.55
N ASN A 281 -1.17 11.91 20.88
CA ASN A 281 -1.66 10.57 20.55
C ASN A 281 -2.65 10.07 21.60
N ASN A 282 -2.34 10.20 22.89
CA ASN A 282 -3.18 9.65 23.96
C ASN A 282 -4.34 10.56 24.35
N GLN A 283 -4.17 11.89 24.27
CA GLN A 283 -5.19 12.85 24.75
C GLN A 283 -5.82 13.71 23.65
N LYS A 284 -5.30 13.66 22.42
CA LYS A 284 -5.78 14.47 21.29
C LYS A 284 -5.68 15.98 21.54
N TYR A 285 -4.64 16.39 22.25
CA TYR A 285 -4.33 17.79 22.52
C TYR A 285 -3.37 18.33 21.48
N PHE A 286 -3.51 19.61 21.18
CA PHE A 286 -2.67 20.37 20.26
C PHE A 286 -1.49 20.99 21.01
N VAL A 287 -0.31 20.78 20.46
CA VAL A 287 0.97 21.21 21.02
C VAL A 287 1.26 22.65 20.63
N LEU A 288 1.79 23.42 21.57
CA LEU A 288 2.18 24.82 21.40
C LEU A 288 3.67 24.97 21.68
N GLU A 289 4.32 25.87 20.96
CA GLU A 289 5.76 26.12 21.01
C GLU A 289 6.10 27.60 21.01
N ASP A 290 7.28 27.93 21.52
CA ASP A 290 7.86 29.25 21.31
C ASP A 290 8.46 29.40 19.89
N GLU A 291 8.97 30.59 19.57
CA GLU A 291 9.57 30.85 18.26
C GLU A 291 10.87 30.09 17.99
N MET A 292 11.51 29.55 19.03
CA MET A 292 12.74 28.77 18.96
C MET A 292 12.48 27.26 18.89
N GLY A 293 11.21 26.83 18.87
CA GLY A 293 10.80 25.41 18.85
C GLY A 293 10.79 24.73 20.23
N GLY A 294 10.91 25.51 21.31
CA GLY A 294 10.77 25.04 22.68
C GLY A 294 9.30 24.75 23.01
N LEU A 295 9.02 23.60 23.63
CA LEU A 295 7.66 23.24 24.03
C LEU A 295 7.15 24.20 25.11
N PHE A 296 5.94 24.72 24.90
CA PHE A 296 5.24 25.50 25.89
C PHE A 296 4.65 24.58 26.98
N PRO A 297 4.69 24.93 28.29
CA PRO A 297 4.08 24.17 29.38
C PRO A 297 2.54 24.30 29.40
N GLY A 298 1.92 24.05 28.26
CA GLY A 298 0.48 24.04 28.07
C GLY A 298 0.09 23.58 26.67
N PHE A 299 -1.22 23.41 26.50
CA PHE A 299 -1.78 22.74 25.33
C PHE A 299 -3.18 23.28 25.05
N ALA A 300 -3.58 23.21 23.79
CA ALA A 300 -4.97 23.44 23.41
C ALA A 300 -5.71 22.11 23.29
N PHE A 301 -6.98 22.08 23.68
CA PHE A 301 -7.83 20.90 23.55
C PHE A 301 -9.25 21.31 23.18
N VAL A 302 -10.04 20.36 22.68
CA VAL A 302 -11.40 20.65 22.19
C VAL A 302 -12.41 19.96 23.07
N SER A 303 -13.26 20.76 23.71
CA SER A 303 -14.46 20.31 24.39
C SER A 303 -15.61 20.20 23.40
N ASN A 304 -16.43 19.15 23.53
CA ASN A 304 -17.72 19.04 22.83
C ASN A 304 -18.87 19.68 23.63
N MET A 305 -18.56 20.45 24.68
CA MET A 305 -19.53 20.97 25.65
C MET A 305 -19.37 22.47 25.85
N VAL A 306 -20.50 23.16 25.93
CA VAL A 306 -20.61 24.52 26.47
C VAL A 306 -21.10 24.40 27.91
N VAL A 307 -20.29 24.88 28.85
CA VAL A 307 -20.57 24.79 30.29
C VAL A 307 -20.51 26.18 30.92
N PRO A 308 -21.20 26.42 32.06
CA PRO A 308 -21.16 27.71 32.74
C PRO A 308 -19.76 28.10 33.23
N ASP A 309 -18.96 27.12 33.64
CA ASP A 309 -17.58 27.32 34.12
C ASP A 309 -16.63 26.35 33.41
N TYR A 310 -15.81 26.90 32.50
CA TYR A 310 -14.79 26.14 31.79
C TYR A 310 -13.59 25.76 32.68
N GLY A 311 -13.39 26.41 33.82
CA GLY A 311 -12.30 26.12 34.75
C GLY A 311 -12.32 24.66 35.24
N VAL A 312 -13.51 24.10 35.48
CA VAL A 312 -13.67 22.69 35.85
C VAL A 312 -13.22 21.75 34.73
N VAL A 313 -13.56 22.07 33.48
CA VAL A 313 -13.17 21.26 32.31
C VAL A 313 -11.66 21.34 32.10
N VAL A 314 -11.07 22.54 32.21
CA VAL A 314 -9.63 22.75 32.10
C VAL A 314 -8.90 21.96 33.19
N ALA A 315 -9.25 22.14 34.47
CA ALA A 315 -8.62 21.44 35.59
C ALA A 315 -8.72 19.91 35.47
N GLY A 316 -9.84 19.42 34.94
CA GLY A 316 -10.02 18.00 34.62
C GLY A 316 -9.01 17.48 33.61
N ASN A 317 -8.85 18.18 32.47
CA ASN A 317 -7.92 17.81 31.41
C ASN A 317 -6.45 17.94 31.85
N GLU A 318 -6.12 18.99 32.63
CA GLU A 318 -4.79 19.18 33.23
C GLU A 318 -4.45 18.02 34.18
N ARG A 319 -5.39 17.59 35.03
CA ARG A 319 -5.18 16.46 35.95
C ARG A 319 -4.93 15.16 35.20
N VAL A 320 -5.66 14.91 34.10
CA VAL A 320 -5.46 13.70 33.28
C VAL A 320 -4.07 13.71 32.63
N LEU A 321 -3.64 14.85 32.07
CA LEU A 321 -2.32 14.96 31.48
C LEU A 321 -1.22 14.82 32.53
N ARG A 322 -1.35 15.49 33.68
CA ARG A 322 -0.39 15.43 34.79
C ARG A 322 -0.15 14.00 35.27
N ALA A 323 -1.20 13.19 35.40
CA ALA A 323 -1.08 11.79 35.79
C ALA A 323 -0.19 11.03 34.79
N ARG A 324 -0.49 11.16 33.49
CA ARG A 324 0.30 10.52 32.42
C ARG A 324 1.74 11.00 32.37
N LEU A 325 1.97 12.30 32.50
CA LEU A 325 3.32 12.87 32.49
C LEU A 325 4.13 12.46 33.72
N SER A 326 3.49 12.28 34.87
CA SER A 326 4.14 11.75 36.07
C SER A 326 4.58 10.30 35.90
N ASP A 327 3.74 9.46 35.28
CA ASP A 327 4.10 8.07 34.99
C ASP A 327 5.25 8.01 33.98
N ALA A 328 5.19 8.83 32.92
CA ALA A 328 6.26 8.96 31.94
C ALA A 328 7.57 9.46 32.56
N GLU A 329 7.50 10.47 33.45
CA GLU A 329 8.64 10.99 34.21
C GLU A 329 9.26 9.90 35.07
N PHE A 330 8.44 9.16 35.82
CA PHE A 330 8.92 8.06 36.65
C PHE A 330 9.67 7.02 35.81
N TYR A 331 9.08 6.56 34.70
CA TYR A 331 9.72 5.55 33.85
C TYR A 331 11.01 6.08 33.22
N TYR A 332 11.02 7.32 32.73
CA TYR A 332 12.20 7.90 32.10
C TYR A 332 13.38 8.00 33.08
N TRP A 333 13.15 8.49 34.30
CA TRP A 333 14.20 8.58 35.30
C TRP A 333 14.63 7.21 35.84
N ASP A 334 13.70 6.27 36.01
CA ASP A 334 14.06 4.90 36.35
C ASP A 334 14.90 4.25 35.25
N ASP A 335 14.57 4.56 33.99
CA ASP A 335 15.24 3.98 32.86
C ASP A 335 16.70 4.44 32.72
N LEU A 336 16.99 5.69 33.08
CA LEU A 336 18.33 6.28 33.05
C LEU A 336 19.25 5.79 34.18
N LYS A 337 18.72 5.10 35.21
CA LYS A 337 19.56 4.56 36.31
C LYS A 337 20.51 3.46 35.85
N LYS A 338 20.21 2.82 34.71
CA LYS A 338 21.05 1.79 34.11
C LYS A 338 21.40 2.18 32.68
N PRO A 339 22.68 2.15 32.29
CA PRO A 339 23.07 2.28 30.89
C PRO A 339 22.24 1.38 29.98
N LEU A 340 21.87 1.86 28.79
CA LEU A 340 21.00 1.11 27.87
C LEU A 340 21.58 -0.28 27.56
N PHE A 341 22.91 -0.38 27.47
CA PHE A 341 23.59 -1.63 27.18
C PHE A 341 23.42 -2.68 28.29
N ASP A 342 23.46 -2.28 29.56
CA ASP A 342 23.30 -3.19 30.70
C ASP A 342 21.90 -3.83 30.74
N ARG A 343 20.97 -3.27 29.96
CA ARG A 343 19.61 -3.77 29.79
C ARG A 343 19.47 -4.76 28.64
N THR A 344 20.46 -4.82 27.74
CA THR A 344 20.42 -5.68 26.54
C THR A 344 20.24 -7.15 26.92
N GLU A 345 20.82 -7.61 28.03
CA GLU A 345 20.62 -8.98 28.51
C GLU A 345 19.16 -9.31 28.84
N ALA A 346 18.35 -8.32 29.20
CA ALA A 346 16.93 -8.53 29.45
C ALA A 346 16.17 -8.93 28.17
N LEU A 347 16.72 -8.69 26.97
CA LEU A 347 16.18 -9.18 25.71
C LEU A 347 16.11 -10.71 25.63
N LYS A 348 16.90 -11.44 26.45
CA LYS A 348 16.82 -12.91 26.58
C LYS A 348 15.43 -13.37 27.07
N LYS A 349 14.65 -12.48 27.68
CA LYS A 349 13.29 -12.76 28.18
C LYS A 349 12.19 -12.16 27.30
N VAL A 350 12.55 -11.38 26.27
CA VAL A 350 11.58 -10.74 25.38
C VAL A 350 11.45 -11.60 24.13
N LEU A 351 10.30 -12.26 23.99
CA LEU A 351 10.00 -13.08 22.82
C LEU A 351 9.90 -12.18 21.59
N PHE A 352 10.68 -12.51 20.55
CA PHE A 352 10.58 -11.84 19.27
C PHE A 352 9.56 -12.55 18.38
N GLN A 353 9.75 -13.86 18.14
CA GLN A 353 8.78 -14.73 17.47
C GLN A 353 9.01 -16.18 17.94
N ALA A 354 7.92 -16.94 18.14
CA ALA A 354 7.95 -18.26 18.80
C ALA A 354 8.98 -19.26 18.24
N ASP A 355 9.18 -19.27 16.92
CA ASP A 355 10.09 -20.17 16.21
C ASP A 355 11.48 -19.56 15.98
N MET A 356 11.59 -18.23 15.98
CA MET A 356 12.86 -17.50 15.77
C MET A 356 13.58 -17.12 17.08
N GLY A 357 12.91 -17.28 18.22
CA GLY A 357 13.47 -17.05 19.55
C GLY A 357 13.24 -15.63 20.08
N THR A 358 14.21 -15.17 20.85
CA THR A 358 14.16 -13.93 21.63
C THR A 358 14.75 -12.75 20.87
N TYR A 359 14.50 -11.53 21.35
CA TYR A 359 15.18 -10.35 20.80
C TYR A 359 16.69 -10.37 21.04
N TRP A 360 17.18 -11.08 22.06
CA TRP A 360 18.61 -11.30 22.27
C TRP A 360 19.22 -12.06 21.09
N GLU A 361 18.66 -13.22 20.76
CA GLU A 361 19.10 -14.02 19.62
C GLU A 361 19.00 -13.22 18.31
N LYS A 362 17.99 -12.34 18.19
CA LYS A 362 17.86 -11.46 17.03
C LYS A 362 18.99 -10.44 16.93
N VAL A 363 19.33 -9.73 18.01
CA VAL A 363 20.38 -8.70 17.94
C VAL A 363 21.78 -9.31 17.76
N GLU A 364 22.02 -10.53 18.23
CA GLU A 364 23.24 -11.30 17.93
C GLU A 364 23.38 -11.54 16.42
N ARG A 365 22.35 -12.12 15.79
CA ARG A 365 22.35 -12.34 14.33
C ARG A 365 22.48 -11.05 13.55
N MET A 366 21.79 -10.00 13.97
CA MET A 366 21.89 -8.68 13.34
C MET A 366 23.31 -8.10 13.42
N ALA A 367 24.03 -8.32 14.52
CA ALA A 367 25.39 -7.80 14.69
C ALA A 367 26.39 -8.47 13.72
N ASP A 368 26.26 -9.79 13.51
CA ASP A 368 27.05 -10.52 12.51
C ASP A 368 26.73 -10.04 11.09
N ILE A 369 25.44 -9.90 10.75
CA ILE A 369 25.01 -9.43 9.43
C ILE A 369 25.45 -7.98 9.19
N ALA A 370 25.33 -7.09 10.18
CA ALA A 370 25.75 -5.70 10.07
C ALA A 370 27.27 -5.59 9.82
N SER A 371 28.06 -6.46 10.44
CA SER A 371 29.52 -6.53 10.21
C SER A 371 29.84 -6.97 8.78
N TYR A 372 29.07 -7.90 8.23
CA TYR A 372 29.20 -8.31 6.83
C TYR A 372 28.87 -7.17 5.87
N VAL A 373 27.75 -6.47 6.09
CA VAL A 373 27.38 -5.28 5.29
C VAL A 373 28.48 -4.23 5.36
N ALA A 374 29.09 -4.04 6.54
CA ALA A 374 30.21 -3.12 6.72
C ALA A 374 31.45 -3.46 5.91
N SER A 375 31.74 -4.73 5.70
CA SER A 375 32.92 -5.15 4.93
C SER A 375 32.91 -4.68 3.47
N PHE A 376 31.74 -4.38 2.89
CA PHE A 376 31.61 -3.91 1.51
C PHE A 376 31.60 -2.38 1.37
N GLY A 377 31.07 -1.66 2.36
CA GLY A 377 30.87 -0.21 2.24
C GLY A 377 31.71 0.64 3.17
N PHE A 378 31.99 0.13 4.37
CA PHE A 378 32.50 0.91 5.50
C PHE A 378 33.33 0.04 6.46
N PRO A 379 34.40 -0.61 5.97
CA PRO A 379 35.16 -1.59 6.75
C PRO A 379 35.77 -1.00 8.03
N ALA A 380 36.14 0.29 8.02
CA ALA A 380 36.67 0.98 9.20
C ALA A 380 35.64 1.11 10.35
N LYS A 381 34.34 1.04 10.03
CA LYS A 381 33.22 1.17 10.97
C LYS A 381 32.61 -0.17 11.39
N ALA A 382 33.21 -1.30 11.02
CA ALA A 382 32.65 -2.63 11.30
C ALA A 382 32.35 -2.86 12.79
N LYS A 383 33.23 -2.37 13.69
CA LYS A 383 33.01 -2.44 15.15
C LYS A 383 31.79 -1.64 15.60
N ASP A 384 31.61 -0.43 15.06
CA ASP A 384 30.47 0.43 15.39
C ASP A 384 29.17 -0.15 14.83
N CYS A 385 29.21 -0.77 13.65
CA CYS A 385 28.07 -1.48 13.04
C CYS A 385 27.62 -2.66 13.90
N HIS A 386 28.57 -3.50 14.32
CA HIS A 386 28.30 -4.59 15.25
C HIS A 386 27.70 -4.06 16.56
N ARG A 387 28.34 -3.03 17.14
CA ARG A 387 27.92 -2.41 18.40
C ARG A 387 26.50 -1.86 18.32
N ALA A 388 26.20 -1.06 17.30
CA ALA A 388 24.89 -0.45 17.09
C ALA A 388 23.80 -1.51 16.84
N ALA A 389 24.09 -2.54 16.03
CA ALA A 389 23.14 -3.63 15.80
C ALA A 389 22.77 -4.35 17.10
N PHE A 390 23.78 -4.66 17.92
CA PHE A 390 23.58 -5.32 19.21
C PHE A 390 22.73 -4.48 20.18
N LEU A 391 22.86 -3.15 20.12
CA LEU A 391 22.12 -2.20 20.96
C LEU A 391 20.72 -1.85 20.46
N SER A 392 20.45 -2.07 19.17
CA SER A 392 19.33 -1.48 18.44
C SER A 392 17.92 -1.81 18.97
N LYS A 393 17.78 -2.82 19.82
CA LYS A 393 16.50 -3.25 20.40
C LYS A 393 16.46 -3.18 21.93
N SER A 394 17.51 -2.69 22.58
CA SER A 394 17.60 -2.68 24.05
C SER A 394 16.55 -1.80 24.72
N ASP A 395 16.04 -0.80 23.99
CA ASP A 395 14.98 0.10 24.44
C ASP A 395 13.62 -0.60 24.66
N LEU A 396 13.38 -1.75 24.02
CA LEU A 396 12.20 -2.58 24.24
C LEU A 396 12.04 -3.05 25.70
N THR A 397 13.12 -2.99 26.47
CA THR A 397 13.15 -3.38 27.89
C THR A 397 12.89 -2.20 28.84
N THR A 398 12.70 -1.00 28.30
CA THR A 398 12.54 0.24 29.06
C THR A 398 11.10 0.47 29.51
N GLY A 399 10.92 1.15 30.63
CA GLY A 399 9.60 1.51 31.15
C GLY A 399 8.86 2.42 30.18
N VAL A 400 9.56 3.42 29.60
CA VAL A 400 8.96 4.34 28.64
C VAL A 400 8.43 3.59 27.41
N ILE A 401 9.14 2.59 26.87
CA ILE A 401 8.65 1.83 25.71
C ILE A 401 7.49 0.89 26.06
N LYS A 402 7.38 0.43 27.31
CA LYS A 402 6.18 -0.31 27.76
C LYS A 402 4.93 0.57 27.77
N GLU A 403 5.08 1.83 28.18
CA GLU A 403 3.97 2.80 28.19
C GLU A 403 3.71 3.43 26.81
N PHE A 404 4.78 3.67 26.04
CA PHE A 404 4.76 4.31 24.71
C PHE A 404 5.49 3.45 23.66
N PRO A 405 4.91 2.32 23.21
CA PRO A 405 5.55 1.43 22.23
C PRO A 405 5.91 2.11 20.91
N GLU A 406 5.18 3.17 20.52
CA GLU A 406 5.44 3.96 19.32
C GLU A 406 6.78 4.72 19.34
N LEU A 407 7.36 4.93 20.52
CA LEU A 407 8.61 5.69 20.70
C LEU A 407 9.87 4.81 20.61
N GLN A 408 9.73 3.53 20.26
CA GLN A 408 10.87 2.65 20.05
C GLN A 408 11.81 3.19 18.96
N GLY A 409 13.11 2.95 19.12
CA GLY A 409 14.20 3.53 18.34
C GLY A 409 14.49 4.98 18.73
N VAL A 410 13.46 5.83 18.85
CA VAL A 410 13.62 7.25 19.25
C VAL A 410 14.16 7.34 20.67
N MET A 411 13.48 6.67 21.62
CA MET A 411 13.97 6.61 23.00
C MET A 411 15.26 5.82 23.12
N GLY A 412 15.46 4.79 22.29
CA GLY A 412 16.73 4.08 22.19
C GLY A 412 17.90 5.01 21.87
N ARG A 413 17.75 5.91 20.89
CA ARG A 413 18.75 6.95 20.59
C ARG A 413 18.97 7.87 21.78
N HIS A 414 17.91 8.41 22.38
CA HIS A 414 18.04 9.32 23.53
C HIS A 414 18.78 8.68 24.71
N TYR A 415 18.48 7.41 25.00
CA TYR A 415 19.17 6.69 26.05
C TYR A 415 20.63 6.43 25.67
N ALA A 416 20.92 6.00 24.44
CA ALA A 416 22.29 5.78 23.97
C ALA A 416 23.15 7.06 24.09
N GLU A 417 22.64 8.22 23.67
CA GLU A 417 23.32 9.52 23.82
C GLU A 417 23.59 9.87 25.29
N LYS A 418 22.59 9.69 26.16
CA LYS A 418 22.70 10.01 27.59
C LYS A 418 23.61 9.05 28.35
N THR A 419 23.80 7.83 27.86
CA THR A 419 24.60 6.79 28.52
C THR A 419 26.01 6.63 27.92
N GLY A 420 26.45 7.58 27.09
CA GLY A 420 27.85 7.71 26.66
C GLY A 420 28.24 6.99 25.37
N GLU A 421 27.28 6.57 24.55
CA GLU A 421 27.57 6.06 23.20
C GLU A 421 27.94 7.21 22.25
N THR A 422 28.61 6.89 21.14
CA THR A 422 28.93 7.88 20.11
C THR A 422 27.65 8.35 19.41
N ALA A 423 27.65 9.59 18.91
CA ALA A 423 26.50 10.15 18.21
C ALA A 423 26.05 9.30 17.01
N GLU A 424 26.99 8.71 16.26
CA GLU A 424 26.68 7.84 15.11
C GLU A 424 26.03 6.52 15.55
N VAL A 425 26.52 5.87 16.61
CA VAL A 425 25.91 4.64 17.15
C VAL A 425 24.53 4.92 17.71
N ALA A 426 24.35 5.99 18.48
CA ALA A 426 23.06 6.36 19.04
C ALA A 426 22.03 6.67 17.95
N GLN A 427 22.42 7.45 16.93
CA GLN A 427 21.56 7.73 15.79
C GLN A 427 21.17 6.45 15.03
N SER A 428 22.09 5.48 14.92
CA SER A 428 21.85 4.19 14.28
C SER A 428 20.79 3.32 14.98
N VAL A 429 20.62 3.47 16.30
CA VAL A 429 19.55 2.82 17.08
C VAL A 429 18.16 3.37 16.72
N TYR A 430 18.07 4.56 16.14
CA TYR A 430 16.83 5.04 15.53
C TYR A 430 16.74 4.63 14.05
N GLU A 431 17.82 4.83 13.30
CA GLU A 431 17.85 4.64 11.86
C GLU A 431 17.67 3.18 11.41
N HIS A 432 17.91 2.17 12.25
CA HIS A 432 17.70 0.78 11.82
C HIS A 432 16.24 0.47 11.47
N TYR A 433 15.30 1.18 12.07
CA TYR A 433 13.87 1.08 11.70
C TYR A 433 13.59 1.70 10.33
N LEU A 434 14.43 2.61 9.84
CA LEU A 434 14.24 3.32 8.57
C LEU A 434 14.70 2.49 7.37
N PRO A 435 14.04 2.57 6.21
CA PRO A 435 12.72 3.17 6.04
C PRO A 435 11.62 2.24 6.60
N LYS A 436 10.61 2.82 7.25
CA LYS A 436 9.39 2.11 7.69
C LYS A 436 8.33 2.04 6.59
N GLY A 437 8.55 2.64 5.43
CA GLY A 437 7.63 2.72 4.28
C GLY A 437 8.36 3.18 3.01
N GLN A 438 7.69 3.16 1.85
CA GLN A 438 8.34 3.51 0.58
C GLN A 438 8.73 4.99 0.47
N SER A 439 7.98 5.85 1.16
CA SER A 439 8.16 7.31 1.17
C SER A 439 8.87 7.83 2.43
N ASP A 440 9.34 6.92 3.29
CA ASP A 440 10.02 7.25 4.53
C ASP A 440 11.50 7.56 4.27
N ASP A 441 12.12 8.31 5.18
CA ASP A 441 13.53 8.65 5.07
C ASP A 441 14.41 7.38 5.10
N LEU A 442 15.55 7.45 4.44
CA LEU A 442 16.57 6.41 4.49
C LEU A 442 17.56 6.69 5.63
N PRO A 443 18.20 5.66 6.20
CA PRO A 443 19.31 5.83 7.13
C PRO A 443 20.39 6.76 6.54
N ALA A 444 20.77 7.79 7.30
CA ALA A 444 21.74 8.77 6.84
C ALA A 444 23.19 8.34 7.15
N THR A 445 23.39 7.70 8.30
CA THR A 445 24.71 7.26 8.78
C THR A 445 25.14 5.93 8.16
N ASP A 446 26.45 5.70 8.04
CA ASP A 446 26.95 4.43 7.48
C ASP A 446 26.61 3.26 8.42
N VAL A 447 26.74 3.49 9.73
CA VAL A 447 26.37 2.52 10.76
C VAL A 447 24.86 2.22 10.69
N GLY A 448 24.01 3.24 10.60
CA GLY A 448 22.56 3.09 10.49
C GLY A 448 22.14 2.30 9.24
N VAL A 449 22.80 2.55 8.11
CA VAL A 449 22.63 1.76 6.88
C VAL A 449 22.91 0.28 7.12
N ALA A 450 24.03 -0.04 7.77
CA ALA A 450 24.41 -1.42 8.08
C ALA A 450 23.36 -2.14 8.92
N VAL A 451 22.97 -1.52 10.03
CA VAL A 451 22.07 -2.10 11.01
C VAL A 451 20.66 -2.22 10.44
N SER A 452 20.24 -1.24 9.64
CA SER A 452 18.95 -1.26 8.95
C SER A 452 18.85 -2.43 7.96
N VAL A 453 19.87 -2.64 7.12
CA VAL A 453 19.91 -3.78 6.20
C VAL A 453 19.91 -5.09 6.98
N ALA A 454 20.69 -5.18 8.07
CA ALA A 454 20.78 -6.35 8.92
C ALA A 454 19.43 -6.73 9.57
N ASP A 455 18.71 -5.77 10.16
CA ASP A 455 17.38 -6.03 10.77
C ASP A 455 16.39 -6.55 9.73
N LYS A 456 16.39 -5.92 8.55
CA LYS A 456 15.45 -6.22 7.46
C LYS A 456 15.72 -7.58 6.83
N ILE A 457 16.98 -7.93 6.57
CA ILE A 457 17.30 -9.21 5.95
C ILE A 457 17.12 -10.38 6.93
N ASP A 458 17.44 -10.20 8.22
CA ASP A 458 17.12 -11.17 9.28
C ASP A 458 15.62 -11.43 9.35
N MET A 459 14.79 -10.38 9.25
CA MET A 459 13.34 -10.51 9.23
C MET A 459 12.84 -11.32 8.03
N VAL A 460 13.35 -11.01 6.83
CA VAL A 460 12.96 -11.69 5.58
C VAL A 460 13.38 -13.16 5.60
N CYS A 461 14.66 -13.44 5.84
CA CYS A 461 15.18 -14.81 5.82
C CYS A 461 14.59 -15.65 6.95
N GLY A 462 14.45 -15.07 8.14
CA GLY A 462 13.86 -15.73 9.30
C GLY A 462 12.41 -16.14 9.11
N CYS A 463 11.57 -15.22 8.62
CA CYS A 463 10.17 -15.54 8.36
C CYS A 463 10.01 -16.60 7.27
N PHE A 464 10.79 -16.55 6.19
CA PHE A 464 10.80 -17.62 5.19
C PHE A 464 11.30 -18.95 5.78
N GLY A 465 12.34 -18.90 6.61
CA GLY A 465 12.94 -20.07 7.26
C GLY A 465 11.99 -20.81 8.19
N VAL A 466 11.08 -20.09 8.86
CA VAL A 466 10.07 -20.67 9.77
C VAL A 466 8.67 -20.82 9.13
N GLY A 467 8.54 -20.56 7.82
CA GLY A 467 7.31 -20.78 7.04
C GLY A 467 6.27 -19.65 7.10
N LEU A 468 6.62 -18.47 7.60
CA LEU A 468 5.77 -17.27 7.70
C LEU A 468 5.84 -16.43 6.41
N ILE A 469 5.48 -17.04 5.29
CA ILE A 469 5.56 -16.41 3.96
C ILE A 469 4.30 -15.57 3.70
N PRO A 470 4.42 -14.31 3.20
CA PRO A 470 3.28 -13.47 2.87
C PRO A 470 2.36 -14.11 1.83
N THR A 471 1.05 -13.96 2.00
CA THR A 471 0.03 -14.39 1.03
C THR A 471 -0.60 -13.19 0.33
N GLY A 472 -1.44 -13.42 -0.70
CA GLY A 472 -1.95 -12.40 -1.63
C GLY A 472 -2.21 -11.02 -1.01
N THR A 473 -3.07 -10.94 0.01
CA THR A 473 -3.42 -9.69 0.70
C THR A 473 -2.76 -9.52 2.07
N ALA A 474 -2.23 -10.58 2.68
CA ALA A 474 -1.69 -10.55 4.04
C ALA A 474 -0.16 -10.53 4.07
N ASP A 475 0.40 -9.56 4.77
CA ASP A 475 1.83 -9.48 5.11
C ASP A 475 1.99 -9.03 6.56
N PRO A 476 1.69 -9.92 7.53
CA PRO A 476 1.62 -9.57 8.94
C PRO A 476 2.98 -9.08 9.50
N TYR A 477 4.08 -9.55 8.89
CA TYR A 477 5.45 -9.22 9.28
C TYR A 477 6.10 -8.16 8.38
N GLY A 478 5.36 -7.60 7.42
CA GLY A 478 5.86 -6.53 6.55
C GLY A 478 7.03 -6.92 5.66
N LEU A 479 7.20 -8.18 5.28
CA LEU A 479 8.37 -8.65 4.52
C LEU A 479 8.51 -7.97 3.16
N ARG A 480 7.39 -7.62 2.52
CA ARG A 480 7.42 -6.84 1.27
C ARG A 480 8.09 -5.49 1.50
N ARG A 481 7.77 -4.85 2.61
CA ARG A 481 8.29 -3.54 2.99
C ARG A 481 9.75 -3.60 3.42
N HIS A 482 10.14 -4.61 4.21
CA HIS A 482 11.53 -4.83 4.59
C HIS A 482 12.41 -5.06 3.36
N THR A 483 11.94 -5.87 2.41
CA THR A 483 12.66 -6.15 1.15
C THR A 483 12.82 -4.88 0.32
N LEU A 484 11.77 -4.09 0.15
CA LEU A 484 11.86 -2.80 -0.54
C LEU A 484 12.81 -1.84 0.16
N GLY A 485 12.81 -1.81 1.50
CA GLY A 485 13.77 -1.03 2.29
C GLY A 485 15.21 -1.42 2.02
N ILE A 486 15.53 -2.72 1.97
CA ILE A 486 16.88 -3.20 1.62
C ILE A 486 17.28 -2.70 0.22
N LEU A 487 16.42 -2.92 -0.78
CA LEU A 487 16.69 -2.51 -2.16
C LEU A 487 16.95 -1.00 -2.26
N SER A 488 16.09 -0.18 -1.65
CA SER A 488 16.23 1.28 -1.66
C SER A 488 17.50 1.75 -0.95
N ILE A 489 17.85 1.16 0.19
CA ILE A 489 19.07 1.52 0.94
C ILE A 489 20.32 1.21 0.11
N LEU A 490 20.43 -0.02 -0.41
CA LEU A 490 21.61 -0.45 -1.16
C LEU A 490 21.79 0.37 -2.43
N GLU A 491 20.70 0.70 -3.13
CA GLU A 491 20.72 1.55 -4.31
C GLU A 491 21.12 3.00 -3.98
N ALA A 492 20.46 3.63 -3.01
CA ALA A 492 20.71 5.02 -2.66
C ALA A 492 22.13 5.25 -2.14
N ARG A 493 22.67 4.30 -1.38
CA ARG A 493 24.05 4.34 -0.87
C ARG A 493 25.08 3.77 -1.84
N LYS A 494 24.65 3.29 -3.02
CA LYS A 494 25.50 2.65 -4.04
C LYS A 494 26.36 1.51 -3.47
N LEU A 495 25.80 0.74 -2.54
CA LEU A 495 26.49 -0.37 -1.89
C LEU A 495 26.40 -1.64 -2.75
N ARG A 496 27.54 -2.05 -3.31
CA ARG A 496 27.65 -3.27 -4.12
C ARG A 496 27.83 -4.49 -3.22
N ILE A 497 26.71 -5.01 -2.73
CA ILE A 497 26.67 -6.20 -1.87
C ILE A 497 26.04 -7.35 -2.65
N PRO A 498 26.72 -8.52 -2.75
CA PRO A 498 26.12 -9.72 -3.30
C PRO A 498 24.90 -10.14 -2.47
N LEU A 499 23.70 -10.06 -3.06
CA LEU A 499 22.44 -10.37 -2.37
C LEU A 499 22.39 -11.83 -1.92
N GLU A 500 22.90 -12.74 -2.73
CA GLU A 500 23.05 -14.15 -2.37
C GLU A 500 23.92 -14.32 -1.13
N GLY A 501 25.09 -13.68 -1.07
CA GLY A 501 25.97 -13.75 0.10
C GLY A 501 25.34 -13.17 1.37
N LEU A 502 24.54 -12.12 1.24
CA LEU A 502 23.79 -11.54 2.35
C LEU A 502 22.70 -12.49 2.87
N VAL A 503 21.98 -13.16 1.97
CA VAL A 503 20.98 -14.20 2.32
C VAL A 503 21.66 -15.42 2.93
N ASP A 504 22.75 -15.90 2.34
CA ASP A 504 23.49 -17.07 2.80
C ASP A 504 24.01 -16.88 4.22
N LEU A 505 24.57 -15.70 4.53
CA LEU A 505 24.98 -15.36 5.89
C LEU A 505 23.79 -15.33 6.86
N SER A 506 22.68 -14.68 6.46
CA SER A 506 21.49 -14.61 7.32
C SER A 506 20.91 -16.00 7.62
N LEU A 507 20.90 -16.90 6.63
CA LEU A 507 20.47 -18.28 6.82
C LEU A 507 21.44 -19.09 7.67
N ALA A 508 22.75 -18.87 7.53
CA ALA A 508 23.76 -19.55 8.35
C ALA A 508 23.61 -19.20 9.84
N VAL A 509 23.42 -17.92 10.18
CA VAL A 509 23.20 -17.50 11.57
C VAL A 509 21.83 -17.95 12.12
N LEU A 510 20.88 -18.28 11.24
CA LEU A 510 19.56 -18.82 11.56
C LEU A 510 19.49 -20.36 11.50
N ALA A 511 20.57 -21.07 11.19
CA ALA A 511 20.54 -22.48 10.80
C ALA A 511 19.80 -23.40 11.80
N ALA A 512 19.97 -23.15 13.10
CA ALA A 512 19.32 -23.93 14.17
C ALA A 512 17.79 -23.71 14.28
N LYS A 513 17.24 -22.69 13.61
CA LYS A 513 15.81 -22.30 13.66
C LYS A 513 15.06 -22.61 12.37
N LEU A 514 15.75 -23.01 11.30
CA LEU A 514 15.12 -23.28 10.01
C LEU A 514 14.21 -24.51 10.09
N LYS A 515 12.97 -24.36 9.63
CA LYS A 515 12.00 -25.47 9.47
C LYS A 515 12.08 -26.13 8.09
N HIS A 516 12.81 -25.53 7.17
CA HIS A 516 13.01 -25.97 5.80
C HIS A 516 14.51 -25.97 5.45
N PRO A 517 14.96 -26.78 4.47
CA PRO A 517 16.36 -26.77 4.03
C PRO A 517 16.82 -25.38 3.60
N ALA A 518 18.02 -24.97 4.00
CA ALA A 518 18.56 -23.64 3.72
C ALA A 518 18.52 -23.30 2.22
N GLU A 519 18.86 -24.25 1.35
CA GLU A 519 18.80 -24.07 -0.12
C GLU A 519 17.39 -23.76 -0.63
N GLU A 520 16.36 -24.40 -0.06
CA GLU A 520 14.98 -24.15 -0.44
C GLU A 520 14.56 -22.74 -0.01
N VAL A 521 14.92 -22.34 1.22
CA VAL A 521 14.64 -21.02 1.78
C VAL A 521 15.36 -19.94 0.96
N ARG A 522 16.64 -20.14 0.67
CA ARG A 522 17.48 -19.27 -0.17
C ARG A 522 16.81 -18.99 -1.51
N ARG A 523 16.39 -20.04 -2.23
CA ARG A 523 15.71 -19.89 -3.53
C ARG A 523 14.43 -19.06 -3.40
N LYS A 524 13.57 -19.36 -2.42
CA LYS A 524 12.30 -18.63 -2.21
C LYS A 524 12.53 -17.16 -1.83
N VAL A 525 13.54 -16.87 -1.02
CA VAL A 525 13.91 -15.49 -0.64
C VAL A 525 14.42 -14.73 -1.86
N MET A 526 15.29 -15.32 -2.68
CA MET A 526 15.80 -14.68 -3.89
C MET A 526 14.69 -14.41 -4.92
N GLU A 527 13.77 -15.37 -5.13
CA GLU A 527 12.58 -15.18 -5.95
C GLU A 527 11.70 -14.05 -5.42
N PHE A 528 11.53 -13.96 -4.10
CA PHE A 528 10.78 -12.89 -3.46
C PHE A 528 11.42 -11.51 -3.65
N ILE A 529 12.75 -11.40 -3.48
CA ILE A 529 13.51 -10.17 -3.73
C ILE A 529 13.37 -9.74 -5.19
N ALA A 530 13.55 -10.67 -6.14
CA ALA A 530 13.41 -10.41 -7.57
C ALA A 530 11.98 -9.90 -7.91
N ALA A 531 10.94 -10.55 -7.39
CA ALA A 531 9.57 -10.12 -7.59
C ALA A 531 9.30 -8.74 -6.98
N ARG A 532 9.91 -8.39 -5.85
CA ARG A 532 9.77 -7.04 -5.25
C ARG A 532 10.50 -5.98 -6.06
N TYR A 533 11.70 -6.27 -6.56
CA TYR A 533 12.42 -5.38 -7.47
C TYR A 533 11.62 -5.11 -8.75
N LEU A 534 11.03 -6.15 -9.36
CA LEU A 534 10.15 -6.02 -10.52
C LEU A 534 9.00 -5.04 -10.24
N ASN A 535 8.25 -5.29 -9.16
CA ASN A 535 7.10 -4.44 -8.80
C ASN A 535 7.52 -2.98 -8.52
N LEU A 536 8.67 -2.77 -7.88
CA LEU A 536 9.20 -1.43 -7.61
C LEU A 536 9.52 -0.66 -8.90
N ARG A 537 10.13 -1.31 -9.88
CA ARG A 537 10.49 -0.65 -11.15
C ARG A 537 9.29 -0.41 -12.03
N VAL A 538 8.35 -1.34 -12.06
CA VAL A 538 7.08 -1.17 -12.79
C VAL A 538 6.27 0.00 -12.22
N SER A 539 6.21 0.15 -10.89
CA SER A 539 5.51 1.29 -10.29
C SER A 539 6.23 2.64 -10.54
N GLN A 540 7.52 2.61 -10.85
CA GLN A 540 8.30 3.77 -11.32
C GLN A 540 8.20 4.03 -12.83
N GLY A 541 7.33 3.31 -13.55
CA GLY A 541 7.08 3.49 -14.97
C GLY A 541 8.00 2.71 -15.91
N VAL A 542 8.85 1.82 -15.39
CA VAL A 542 9.70 0.97 -16.23
C VAL A 542 8.89 -0.21 -16.78
N PRO A 543 8.94 -0.50 -18.09
CA PRO A 543 8.26 -1.66 -18.67
C PRO A 543 8.69 -2.99 -18.03
N ALA A 544 7.72 -3.83 -17.67
CA ALA A 544 7.96 -5.07 -16.93
C ALA A 544 8.89 -6.05 -17.67
N ASP A 545 8.80 -6.09 -19.00
CA ASP A 545 9.59 -6.97 -19.86
C ASP A 545 11.10 -6.65 -19.82
N LEU A 546 11.47 -5.37 -19.72
CA LEU A 546 12.86 -4.95 -19.55
C LEU A 546 13.41 -5.33 -18.17
N VAL A 547 12.59 -5.20 -17.13
CA VAL A 547 12.99 -5.57 -15.78
C VAL A 547 13.16 -7.08 -15.66
N GLU A 548 12.24 -7.86 -16.24
CA GLU A 548 12.35 -9.31 -16.35
C GLU A 548 13.62 -9.74 -17.12
N ALA A 549 13.97 -9.04 -18.21
CA ALA A 549 15.16 -9.33 -18.99
C ALA A 549 16.46 -9.18 -18.18
N VAL A 550 16.57 -8.12 -17.37
CA VAL A 550 17.75 -7.90 -16.53
C VAL A 550 17.77 -8.84 -15.33
N LEU A 551 16.62 -9.11 -14.70
CA LEU A 551 16.55 -10.07 -13.59
C LEU A 551 16.93 -11.49 -14.02
N ALA A 552 16.52 -11.90 -15.22
CA ALA A 552 16.88 -13.20 -15.79
C ALA A 552 18.38 -13.34 -16.09
N ALA A 553 19.11 -12.23 -16.25
CA ALA A 553 20.56 -12.21 -16.39
C ALA A 553 21.32 -12.47 -15.07
N GLY A 554 20.61 -12.48 -13.95
CA GLY A 554 21.14 -12.77 -12.61
C GLY A 554 20.96 -11.61 -11.63
N LEU A 555 20.56 -11.95 -10.40
CA LEU A 555 20.37 -11.02 -9.30
C LEU A 555 21.61 -11.02 -8.39
N THR A 556 22.66 -10.32 -8.80
CA THR A 556 23.94 -10.26 -8.04
C THR A 556 23.93 -9.14 -7.00
N ASP A 557 23.98 -7.88 -7.43
CA ASP A 557 23.90 -6.71 -6.55
C ASP A 557 22.95 -5.65 -7.14
N VAL A 558 22.33 -4.84 -6.28
CA VAL A 558 21.26 -3.91 -6.68
C VAL A 558 21.77 -2.77 -7.55
N VAL A 559 23.01 -2.32 -7.31
CA VAL A 559 23.61 -1.18 -8.03
C VAL A 559 23.91 -1.58 -9.48
N ASP A 560 24.46 -2.77 -9.66
CA ASP A 560 24.72 -3.37 -10.97
C ASP A 560 23.42 -3.60 -11.75
N LEU A 561 22.42 -4.18 -11.08
CA LEU A 561 21.10 -4.42 -11.65
C LEU A 561 20.45 -3.12 -12.13
N ARG A 562 20.56 -2.04 -11.34
CA ARG A 562 20.08 -0.72 -11.73
C ARG A 562 20.85 -0.18 -12.94
N ALA A 563 22.17 -0.29 -12.96
CA ALA A 563 22.98 0.17 -14.09
C ALA A 563 22.65 -0.59 -15.40
N LYS A 564 22.44 -1.91 -15.34
CA LYS A 564 21.96 -2.72 -16.47
C LYS A 564 20.59 -2.26 -16.95
N LEU A 565 19.66 -2.06 -16.03
CA LEU A 565 18.29 -1.65 -16.34
C LEU A 565 18.25 -0.25 -16.98
N ASP A 566 18.95 0.72 -16.41
CA ASP A 566 18.99 2.10 -16.93
C ASP A 566 19.60 2.12 -18.34
N ALA A 567 20.66 1.35 -18.57
CA ALA A 567 21.27 1.21 -19.89
C ALA A 567 20.32 0.52 -20.90
N LEU A 568 19.58 -0.52 -20.49
CA LEU A 568 18.61 -1.20 -21.35
C LEU A 568 17.40 -0.32 -21.69
N VAL A 569 16.90 0.44 -20.70
CA VAL A 569 15.80 1.41 -20.90
C VAL A 569 16.24 2.51 -21.87
N SER A 570 17.47 3.03 -21.71
CA SER A 570 18.01 4.02 -22.65
C SER A 570 18.20 3.43 -24.05
N PHE A 571 18.73 2.21 -24.14
CA PHE A 571 18.97 1.53 -25.42
C PHE A 571 17.68 1.18 -26.16
N ARG A 572 16.53 1.06 -25.48
CA ARG A 572 15.23 0.83 -26.13
C ARG A 572 14.84 1.89 -27.17
N SER A 573 15.37 3.11 -27.06
CA SER A 573 15.10 4.19 -28.02
C SER A 573 16.03 4.14 -29.25
N ASP A 574 17.02 3.26 -29.25
CA ASP A 574 17.95 3.10 -30.37
C ASP A 574 17.29 2.32 -31.52
N ALA A 575 17.52 2.73 -32.76
CA ALA A 575 16.98 2.07 -33.95
C ALA A 575 17.47 0.60 -34.08
N ALA A 576 18.62 0.27 -33.47
CA ALA A 576 19.15 -1.08 -33.43
C ALA A 576 18.45 -2.01 -32.43
N PHE A 577 17.62 -1.49 -31.51
CA PHE A 577 17.04 -2.28 -30.43
C PHE A 577 16.12 -3.41 -30.91
N GLU A 578 15.07 -3.08 -31.68
CA GLU A 578 14.09 -4.08 -32.15
C GLU A 578 14.75 -5.16 -33.03
N PRO A 579 15.59 -4.82 -34.03
CA PRO A 579 16.31 -5.83 -34.82
C PRO A 579 17.24 -6.70 -33.98
N LEU A 580 17.87 -6.13 -32.94
CA LEU A 580 18.72 -6.88 -32.02
C LEU A 580 17.88 -7.87 -31.20
N ALA A 581 16.82 -7.38 -30.57
CA ALA A 581 15.97 -8.17 -29.69
C ALA A 581 15.34 -9.36 -30.43
N GLU A 582 14.85 -9.16 -31.65
CA GLU A 582 14.26 -10.21 -32.48
C GLU A 582 15.26 -11.32 -32.81
N VAL A 583 16.44 -10.93 -33.30
CA VAL A 583 17.48 -11.87 -33.74
C VAL A 583 18.03 -12.67 -32.56
N PHE A 584 18.26 -12.02 -31.42
CA PHE A 584 18.73 -12.72 -30.21
C PHE A 584 17.65 -13.59 -29.56
N LYS A 585 16.38 -13.16 -29.57
CA LYS A 585 15.25 -13.98 -29.12
C LYS A 585 15.13 -15.26 -29.97
N ARG A 586 15.34 -15.17 -31.28
CA ARG A 586 15.40 -16.33 -32.18
C ARG A 586 16.57 -17.26 -31.83
N ALA A 587 17.76 -16.71 -31.59
CA ALA A 587 18.94 -17.49 -31.18
C ALA A 587 18.74 -18.21 -29.83
N ILE A 588 18.14 -17.55 -28.84
CA ILE A 588 17.83 -18.16 -27.53
C ILE A 588 16.80 -19.29 -27.68
N ASN A 589 15.73 -19.06 -28.45
CA ASN A 589 14.67 -20.05 -28.62
C ASN A 589 15.13 -21.29 -29.38
N ILE A 590 15.89 -21.12 -30.47
CA ILE A 590 16.37 -22.26 -31.28
C ILE A 590 17.41 -23.11 -30.55
N THR A 591 18.12 -22.52 -29.57
CA THR A 591 19.15 -23.21 -28.77
C THR A 591 18.66 -23.65 -27.39
N LYS A 592 17.36 -23.50 -27.10
CA LYS A 592 16.77 -23.80 -25.78
C LYS A 592 16.87 -25.28 -25.41
N ALA A 593 16.69 -26.17 -26.38
CA ALA A 593 16.74 -27.63 -26.20
C ALA A 593 18.13 -28.24 -26.47
N TYR A 594 19.14 -27.41 -26.78
CA TYR A 594 20.50 -27.88 -27.05
C TYR A 594 21.31 -27.95 -25.75
N ASP A 595 21.79 -29.13 -25.41
CA ASP A 595 22.60 -29.48 -24.23
C ASP A 595 24.01 -29.98 -24.58
N GLY A 596 24.37 -29.97 -25.87
CA GLY A 596 25.67 -30.42 -26.36
C GLY A 596 26.83 -29.43 -26.07
N PRO A 597 28.08 -29.82 -26.42
CA PRO A 597 29.26 -28.99 -26.22
C PRO A 597 29.16 -27.63 -26.92
N LEU A 598 29.74 -26.58 -26.31
CA LEU A 598 29.83 -25.24 -26.90
C LEU A 598 31.08 -25.04 -27.78
N ALA A 599 31.89 -26.09 -27.96
CA ALA A 599 33.07 -26.03 -28.80
C ALA A 599 32.67 -25.97 -30.28
N VAL A 600 33.03 -24.88 -30.96
CA VAL A 600 32.77 -24.69 -32.38
C VAL A 600 33.99 -25.16 -33.17
N SER A 601 33.78 -26.02 -34.17
CA SER A 601 34.81 -26.50 -35.08
C SER A 601 34.75 -25.74 -36.41
N PRO A 602 35.78 -24.94 -36.76
CA PRO A 602 35.79 -24.20 -38.03
C PRO A 602 35.83 -25.08 -39.29
N MET A 603 36.25 -26.35 -39.14
CA MET A 603 36.30 -27.32 -40.25
C MET A 603 34.91 -27.76 -40.73
N LEU A 604 33.86 -27.54 -39.91
CA LEU A 604 32.49 -27.92 -40.21
C LEU A 604 31.64 -26.77 -40.79
N PHE A 605 32.26 -25.61 -41.10
CA PHE A 605 31.54 -24.47 -41.67
C PHE A 605 31.35 -24.64 -43.17
N GLU A 606 30.10 -24.62 -43.62
CA GLU A 606 29.73 -24.73 -45.03
C GLU A 606 29.59 -23.36 -45.67
N HIS A 607 29.11 -22.35 -44.92
CA HIS A 607 28.87 -21.00 -45.41
C HIS A 607 29.85 -19.96 -44.86
N ASP A 608 30.08 -18.88 -45.63
CA ASP A 608 30.95 -17.76 -45.22
C ASP A 608 30.36 -16.97 -44.04
N GLU A 609 29.04 -16.96 -43.92
CA GLU A 609 28.33 -16.36 -42.80
C GLU A 609 28.63 -17.05 -41.46
N GLU A 610 28.86 -18.37 -41.45
CA GLU A 610 29.27 -19.11 -40.24
C GLU A 610 30.68 -18.67 -39.80
N ARG A 611 31.60 -18.56 -40.76
CA ARG A 611 32.98 -18.09 -40.54
C ARG A 611 33.00 -16.64 -40.04
N ALA A 612 32.24 -15.76 -40.67
CA ALA A 612 32.15 -14.35 -40.33
C ALA A 612 31.55 -14.14 -38.93
N LEU A 613 30.46 -14.83 -38.61
CA LEU A 613 29.82 -14.75 -37.30
C LEU A 613 30.75 -15.28 -36.20
N HIS A 614 31.39 -16.44 -36.40
CA HIS A 614 32.30 -17.01 -35.40
C HIS A 614 33.47 -16.07 -35.07
N LYS A 615 34.11 -15.50 -36.10
CA LYS A 615 35.22 -14.55 -35.92
C LYS A 615 34.80 -13.29 -35.16
N ALA A 616 33.65 -12.71 -35.52
CA ALA A 616 33.15 -11.50 -34.88
C ALA A 616 32.66 -11.76 -33.45
N ALA A 617 31.98 -12.89 -33.23
CA ALA A 617 31.41 -13.29 -31.94
C ALA A 617 32.49 -13.37 -30.85
N SER A 618 33.63 -14.02 -31.10
CA SER A 618 34.70 -14.13 -30.09
C SER A 618 35.27 -12.76 -29.68
N GLY A 619 35.45 -11.84 -30.63
CA GLY A 619 35.95 -10.49 -30.35
C GLY A 619 34.95 -9.62 -29.60
N VAL A 620 33.68 -9.64 -30.01
CA VAL A 620 32.61 -8.87 -29.37
C VAL A 620 32.28 -9.42 -27.98
N ALA A 621 32.22 -10.74 -27.79
CA ALA A 621 31.97 -11.34 -26.48
C ALA A 621 33.01 -10.89 -25.45
N GLY A 622 34.29 -10.80 -25.83
CA GLY A 622 35.35 -10.28 -24.97
C GLY A 622 35.16 -8.80 -24.59
N ARG A 623 34.79 -7.95 -25.56
CA ARG A 623 34.53 -6.52 -25.31
C ARG A 623 33.29 -6.30 -24.46
N VAL A 624 32.22 -7.05 -24.70
CA VAL A 624 30.98 -7.01 -23.90
C VAL A 624 31.24 -7.47 -22.47
N ALA A 625 31.97 -8.56 -22.27
CA ALA A 625 32.34 -9.01 -20.92
C ALA A 625 33.20 -7.98 -20.18
N ALA A 626 34.15 -7.34 -20.86
CA ALA A 626 34.97 -6.27 -20.28
C ALA A 626 34.13 -5.04 -19.92
N ALA A 627 33.26 -4.57 -20.82
CA ALA A 627 32.37 -3.45 -20.57
C ALA A 627 31.39 -3.74 -19.42
N ALA A 628 30.80 -4.95 -19.37
CA ALA A 628 29.92 -5.38 -18.29
C ALA A 628 30.64 -5.41 -16.93
N LYS A 629 31.87 -5.93 -16.88
CA LYS A 629 32.69 -5.97 -15.66
C LYS A 629 32.93 -4.57 -15.07
N ASP A 630 33.12 -3.59 -15.94
CA ASP A 630 33.35 -2.18 -15.56
C ASP A 630 32.03 -1.39 -15.35
N GLY A 631 30.86 -2.03 -15.47
CA GLY A 631 29.56 -1.36 -15.39
C GLY A 631 29.22 -0.44 -16.57
N ARG A 632 29.98 -0.52 -17.67
CA ARG A 632 29.78 0.28 -18.90
C ARG A 632 28.74 -0.37 -19.82
N TYR A 633 27.53 -0.59 -19.30
CA TYR A 633 26.44 -1.27 -20.02
C TYR A 633 26.00 -0.62 -21.34
N PRO A 634 25.97 0.72 -21.48
CA PRO A 634 25.67 1.34 -22.78
C PRO A 634 26.70 1.01 -23.87
N GLU A 635 27.95 0.72 -23.50
CA GLU A 635 28.97 0.26 -24.44
C GLU A 635 28.79 -1.21 -24.76
N ALA A 636 28.47 -2.04 -23.77
CA ALA A 636 28.11 -3.43 -23.98
C ALA A 636 26.96 -3.58 -24.99
N PHE A 637 25.88 -2.79 -24.85
CA PHE A 637 24.77 -2.83 -25.82
C PHE A 637 25.15 -2.35 -27.23
N ARG A 638 26.04 -1.36 -27.36
CA ARG A 638 26.56 -0.91 -28.67
C ARG A 638 27.40 -1.99 -29.35
N GLU A 639 28.26 -2.67 -28.59
CA GLU A 639 29.05 -3.79 -29.09
C GLU A 639 28.16 -4.97 -29.52
N MET A 640 27.09 -5.24 -28.77
CA MET A 640 26.07 -6.23 -29.16
C MET A 640 25.33 -5.83 -30.44
N ALA A 641 24.95 -4.56 -30.58
CA ALA A 641 24.30 -4.02 -31.78
C ALA A 641 25.15 -4.23 -33.04
N ALA A 642 26.48 -4.15 -32.94
CA ALA A 642 27.38 -4.39 -34.06
C ALA A 642 27.33 -5.84 -34.62
N LEU A 643 26.85 -6.81 -33.85
CA LEU A 643 26.67 -8.19 -34.32
C LEU A 643 25.33 -8.44 -35.01
N GLN A 644 24.34 -7.56 -34.80
CA GLN A 644 22.99 -7.76 -35.34
C GLN A 644 22.98 -8.07 -36.85
N PRO A 645 23.73 -7.34 -37.72
CA PRO A 645 23.73 -7.63 -39.15
C PRO A 645 24.31 -9.01 -39.50
N LEU A 646 25.33 -9.46 -38.75
CA LEU A 646 25.99 -10.75 -38.98
C LEU A 646 25.11 -11.92 -38.55
N VAL A 647 24.39 -11.77 -37.43
CA VAL A 647 23.46 -12.80 -36.96
C VAL A 647 22.21 -12.86 -37.87
N SER A 648 21.73 -11.72 -38.39
CA SER A 648 20.66 -11.70 -39.41
C SER A 648 21.07 -12.44 -40.68
N ALA A 649 22.25 -12.10 -41.23
CA ALA A 649 22.78 -12.74 -42.44
C ALA A 649 22.98 -14.26 -42.25
N PHE A 650 23.43 -14.69 -41.07
CA PHE A 650 23.48 -16.10 -40.71
C PHE A 650 22.09 -16.75 -40.76
N PHE A 651 21.06 -16.15 -40.15
CA PHE A 651 19.72 -16.71 -40.14
C PHE A 651 19.00 -16.69 -41.50
N GLU A 652 19.36 -15.77 -42.39
CA GLU A 652 18.83 -15.68 -43.75
C GLU A 652 19.45 -16.73 -44.69
N LYS A 653 20.74 -17.00 -44.55
CA LYS A 653 21.50 -17.83 -45.51
C LYS A 653 21.89 -19.22 -44.99
N VAL A 654 21.89 -19.42 -43.68
CA VAL A 654 22.31 -20.68 -43.05
C VAL A 654 21.11 -21.40 -42.44
N LEU A 655 20.85 -22.62 -42.91
CA LEU A 655 19.85 -23.49 -42.31
C LEU A 655 20.41 -24.10 -41.02
N VAL A 656 19.97 -23.58 -39.86
CA VAL A 656 20.45 -24.03 -38.53
C VAL A 656 20.13 -25.49 -38.28
N MET A 657 18.92 -25.94 -38.64
CA MET A 657 18.50 -27.34 -38.55
C MET A 657 18.98 -28.13 -39.77
N ALA A 658 20.31 -28.25 -39.91
CA ALA A 658 20.93 -29.02 -40.98
C ALA A 658 20.57 -30.51 -40.90
N LYS A 659 20.60 -31.21 -42.03
CA LYS A 659 20.37 -32.67 -42.10
C LYS A 659 21.52 -33.45 -41.45
N ASP A 660 22.74 -32.96 -41.59
CA ASP A 660 23.91 -33.51 -40.92
C ASP A 660 23.90 -33.07 -39.44
N GLU A 661 23.87 -34.04 -38.54
CA GLU A 661 23.83 -33.82 -37.11
C GLU A 661 25.08 -33.10 -36.57
N THR A 662 26.24 -33.37 -37.15
CA THR A 662 27.51 -32.76 -36.75
C THR A 662 27.52 -31.27 -37.09
N VAL A 663 27.06 -30.91 -38.29
CA VAL A 663 26.95 -29.52 -38.75
C VAL A 663 25.86 -28.78 -37.97
N ARG A 664 24.70 -29.42 -37.73
CA ARG A 664 23.62 -28.87 -36.91
C ARG A 664 24.10 -28.53 -35.50
N ASN A 665 24.80 -29.46 -34.84
CA ASN A 665 25.30 -29.25 -33.48
C ASN A 665 26.36 -28.15 -33.44
N ASN A 666 27.23 -28.05 -34.46
CA ASN A 666 28.20 -26.96 -34.58
C ASN A 666 27.54 -25.57 -34.70
N ARG A 667 26.47 -25.47 -35.50
CA ARG A 667 25.65 -24.24 -35.66
C ARG A 667 24.92 -23.87 -34.37
N LEU A 668 24.34 -24.86 -33.68
CA LEU A 668 23.68 -24.66 -32.38
C LEU A 668 24.67 -24.25 -31.29
N ALA A 669 25.87 -24.84 -31.27
CA ALA A 669 26.94 -24.45 -30.35
C ALA A 669 27.38 -23.00 -30.54
N LEU A 670 27.54 -22.55 -31.80
CA LEU A 670 27.87 -21.16 -32.13
C LEU A 670 26.81 -20.18 -31.61
N LEU A 671 25.52 -20.45 -31.90
CA LEU A 671 24.41 -19.62 -31.43
C LEU A 671 24.24 -19.66 -29.91
N LYS A 672 24.47 -20.80 -29.27
CA LYS A 672 24.34 -20.97 -27.82
C LYS A 672 25.46 -20.23 -27.08
N GLY A 673 26.71 -20.34 -27.56
CA GLY A 673 27.84 -19.61 -27.00
C GLY A 673 27.66 -18.09 -27.12
N LEU A 674 27.15 -17.64 -28.26
CA LEU A 674 26.80 -16.24 -28.48
C LEU A 674 25.71 -15.77 -27.51
N SER A 675 24.62 -16.52 -27.40
CA SER A 675 23.50 -16.18 -26.51
C SER A 675 23.95 -16.13 -25.05
N ALA A 676 24.77 -17.09 -24.61
CA ALA A 676 25.29 -17.15 -23.24
C ALA A 676 26.15 -15.93 -22.86
N ALA A 677 26.99 -15.43 -23.78
CA ALA A 677 27.81 -14.26 -23.55
C ALA A 677 26.97 -12.99 -23.28
N PHE A 678 25.79 -12.91 -23.89
CA PHE A 678 24.91 -11.75 -23.80
C PHE A 678 23.81 -11.87 -22.74
N SER A 679 23.41 -13.10 -22.41
CA SER A 679 22.52 -13.37 -21.29
C SER A 679 23.08 -12.90 -19.94
N ALA A 680 24.39 -12.65 -19.82
CA ALA A 680 25.00 -12.04 -18.63
C ALA A 680 24.62 -10.54 -18.44
N VAL A 681 24.21 -9.86 -19.51
CA VAL A 681 23.82 -8.44 -19.51
C VAL A 681 22.31 -8.28 -19.51
N ALA A 682 21.60 -8.99 -20.39
CA ALA A 682 20.14 -9.02 -20.43
C ALA A 682 19.63 -10.27 -21.18
N ASP A 683 18.53 -10.86 -20.72
CA ASP A 683 17.82 -11.92 -21.44
C ASP A 683 16.76 -11.34 -22.37
N PHE A 684 17.12 -11.14 -23.64
CA PHE A 684 16.23 -10.63 -24.68
C PHE A 684 15.01 -11.51 -24.95
N SER A 685 14.97 -12.77 -24.49
CA SER A 685 13.78 -13.63 -24.65
C SER A 685 12.58 -13.13 -23.83
N LYS A 686 12.84 -12.33 -22.78
CA LYS A 686 11.81 -11.73 -21.91
C LYS A 686 11.17 -10.49 -22.50
N ILE A 687 11.81 -9.88 -23.50
CA ILE A 687 11.33 -8.64 -24.12
C ILE A 687 10.12 -8.93 -25.01
N GLY A 688 9.03 -8.19 -24.79
CA GLY A 688 7.83 -8.28 -25.59
C GLY A 688 8.07 -7.69 -26.98
N SER A 689 7.57 -8.35 -28.02
CA SER A 689 7.54 -7.73 -29.36
C SER A 689 6.63 -6.52 -29.27
N ALA A 690 7.08 -5.32 -29.68
CA ALA A 690 6.25 -4.13 -29.66
C ALA A 690 4.92 -4.40 -30.42
N GLY A 691 3.80 -4.45 -29.69
CA GLY A 691 2.46 -4.53 -30.29
C GLY A 691 1.50 -5.61 -29.79
N GLN A 692 1.82 -6.44 -28.80
CA GLN A 692 0.81 -7.32 -28.18
C GLN A 692 0.75 -7.16 -26.66
N PRO A 693 -0.36 -6.65 -26.10
CA PRO A 693 -0.60 -6.75 -24.66
C PRO A 693 -0.70 -8.25 -24.29
N LYS A 694 0.05 -8.67 -23.26
CA LYS A 694 -0.15 -9.99 -22.63
C LYS A 694 -1.62 -10.10 -22.21
N PRO A 695 -2.33 -11.20 -22.51
CA PRO A 695 -3.66 -11.43 -21.97
C PRO A 695 -3.57 -11.48 -20.43
N ALA A 696 -4.57 -10.85 -19.80
CA ALA A 696 -4.70 -10.67 -18.36
C ALA A 696 -4.70 -11.97 -17.56
#